data_AF-K9QCA9-F1
#
_entry.id   AF-K9QCA9-F1
#
_cell.length_a   1.000
_cell.length_b   1.000
_cell.length_c   1.000
_cell.angle_alpha   90.00
_cell.angle_beta   90.00
_cell.angle_gamma   90.00
#
_symmetry.space_group_name_H-M   'P 1'
#
loop_
_entity.id
_entity.type
_entity.pdbx_description
1 polymer ?
#
loop_
_entity_poly.entity_id
_entity_poly.type
_entity_poly.pdbx_seq_one_letter_code
_entity_poly.pdbx_strand_id
1 'polypeptide(L)'
;MRQIPNLLESSTISRRTLLKLFGVGTVAGVTGYSRFTKPKPTVFQKDTLDLPQILNQPKTVVVIGGGLAGLACAYELSQRGFIVTLLEKSPQLGGKIASWQIEAAGETFIMEHGFHGFFPQYYNLNSLVAELGITNNFQSLNFYSVVYQDSKYKPEIFRPSSSAFPWNIIDLAIASPNRLRWGINLTKIKHLQVFQAITGFQREKNYQRFDNISVADWVETEFPQGLYDLYFLPFAKSSLNAPDVMSVGELMQFFHFYFFGNPEGLAFNGTKDDMGTSLVQPIARSIRQQGGKIITDATVTEVVAVEGKIDGLKYSVGDNQTTAPFIVKQNTAIADDKIEYFGAADEVFALPLGSQEAISLTCTHQGCTVQKAKDGKFQCPCHGAVFSADGKVIKGPAKRDLAKFQVVERHGDEVQLVAANQELALPEKLQADYYVFATDVPGVQKLFQRVSGDIDTTVKSQVENLSIADPFAVCRFWFDRDFEWQQSNFTSLSGYRLTDSITLYHRIQQQFIEWSQNTGGSVVELHAYCYKEKDFPTQEALMNTFEQELYGIVPELKQAKILHRELVNQHNFSGYPPNSYAERPETKTNISNLIFAGDWVKMPFPCGLMERAVSSGLLAANEILHQQGLQRRSLFSVNPEGLLQI
;
A
#
# COMPACT_ATOMS: atom_id res chain seq x y z
N MET A 1 -35.98 -4.13 81.58
CA MET A 1 -34.80 -3.26 81.45
C MET A 1 -34.01 -3.67 80.20
N ARG A 2 -34.13 -2.91 79.11
CA ARG A 2 -33.05 -2.53 78.17
C ARG A 2 -33.68 -1.70 77.05
N GLN A 3 -33.27 -0.45 76.98
CA GLN A 3 -33.76 0.59 76.06
C GLN A 3 -33.31 0.31 74.63
N ILE A 4 -34.20 0.56 73.66
CA ILE A 4 -33.88 0.69 72.24
C ILE A 4 -33.49 2.17 72.03
N PRO A 5 -32.28 2.50 71.53
CA PRO A 5 -31.99 3.85 71.07
C PRO A 5 -32.49 4.04 69.64
N ASN A 6 -33.37 5.04 69.47
CA ASN A 6 -33.65 5.72 68.22
C ASN A 6 -32.35 6.31 67.64
N LEU A 7 -31.97 5.91 66.43
CA LEU A 7 -31.04 6.65 65.57
C LEU A 7 -31.56 6.62 64.12
N LEU A 8 -32.54 7.47 63.85
CA LEU A 8 -32.82 8.01 62.51
C LEU A 8 -32.64 9.52 62.63
N GLU A 9 -31.38 9.97 62.73
CA GLU A 9 -31.04 11.35 62.39
C GLU A 9 -30.80 11.42 60.89
N SER A 10 -31.79 11.96 60.18
CA SER A 10 -31.65 12.35 58.79
C SER A 10 -30.58 13.42 58.68
N SER A 11 -29.39 13.07 58.17
CA SER A 11 -28.42 14.06 57.74
C SER A 11 -29.02 14.84 56.57
N THR A 12 -29.54 16.04 56.83
CA THR A 12 -30.03 16.94 55.78
C THR A 12 -28.84 17.38 54.95
N ILE A 13 -28.63 16.73 53.80
CA ILE A 13 -27.60 17.12 52.83
C ILE A 13 -27.92 18.55 52.39
N SER A 14 -27.03 19.50 52.70
CA SER A 14 -27.23 20.90 52.32
C SER A 14 -27.36 21.02 50.79
N ARG A 15 -28.17 21.96 50.29
CA ARG A 15 -28.28 22.23 48.83
C ARG A 15 -26.91 22.46 48.17
N ARG A 16 -25.94 23.03 48.89
CA ARG A 16 -24.56 23.25 48.41
C ARG A 16 -23.78 21.94 48.31
N THR A 17 -23.96 21.01 49.23
CA THR A 17 -23.36 19.67 49.18
C THR A 17 -23.99 18.83 48.08
N LEU A 18 -25.32 18.93 47.92
CA LEU A 18 -26.05 18.30 46.82
C LEU A 18 -25.58 18.83 45.46
N LEU A 19 -25.45 20.16 45.29
CA LEU A 19 -24.93 20.79 44.07
C LEU A 19 -23.45 20.44 43.79
N LYS A 20 -22.62 20.25 44.82
CA LYS A 20 -21.24 19.75 44.66
C LYS A 20 -21.23 18.27 44.24
N LEU A 21 -22.08 17.43 44.83
CA LEU A 21 -22.24 16.02 44.45
C LEU A 21 -22.80 15.88 43.03
N PHE A 22 -23.82 16.66 42.67
CA PHE A 22 -24.35 16.73 41.31
C PHE A 22 -23.35 17.34 40.33
N GLY A 23 -22.61 18.36 40.73
CA GLY A 23 -21.55 18.97 39.91
C GLY A 23 -20.40 17.98 39.63
N VAL A 24 -19.91 17.29 40.66
CA VAL A 24 -18.88 16.25 40.53
C VAL A 24 -19.41 15.04 39.77
N GLY A 25 -20.66 14.60 40.02
CA GLY A 25 -21.29 13.49 39.31
C GLY A 25 -21.59 13.81 37.84
N THR A 26 -21.95 15.06 37.52
CA THR A 26 -22.18 15.52 36.14
C THR A 26 -20.83 15.66 35.41
N VAL A 27 -19.81 16.23 36.04
CA VAL A 27 -18.46 16.31 35.46
C VAL A 27 -17.89 14.91 35.26
N ALA A 28 -17.97 14.02 36.25
CA ALA A 28 -17.51 12.64 36.13
C ALA A 28 -18.31 11.86 35.06
N GLY A 29 -19.62 12.08 34.97
CA GLY A 29 -20.49 11.50 33.95
C GLY A 29 -20.14 11.97 32.54
N VAL A 30 -19.93 13.28 32.33
CA VAL A 30 -19.51 13.87 31.04
C VAL A 30 -18.09 13.45 30.67
N THR A 31 -17.16 13.44 31.62
CA THR A 31 -15.78 12.96 31.42
C THR A 31 -15.77 11.47 31.08
N GLY A 32 -16.52 10.64 31.81
CA GLY A 32 -16.67 9.22 31.52
C GLY A 32 -17.31 8.98 30.14
N TYR A 33 -18.39 9.69 29.82
CA TYR A 33 -19.06 9.59 28.53
C TYR A 33 -18.13 10.01 27.38
N SER A 34 -17.46 11.16 27.48
CA SER A 34 -16.53 11.63 26.44
C SER A 34 -15.30 10.72 26.29
N ARG A 35 -14.88 10.04 27.36
CA ARG A 35 -13.74 9.12 27.33
C ARG A 35 -14.08 7.80 26.64
N PHE A 36 -15.26 7.24 26.86
CA PHE A 36 -15.59 5.89 26.37
C PHE A 36 -16.57 5.86 25.20
N THR A 37 -17.20 6.97 24.83
CA THR A 37 -18.08 7.03 23.65
C THR A 37 -17.24 7.20 22.39
N LYS A 38 -17.13 6.14 21.61
CA LYS A 38 -16.37 6.14 20.35
C LYS A 38 -17.14 6.91 19.26
N PRO A 39 -16.49 7.85 18.53
CA PRO A 39 -17.10 8.41 17.34
C PRO A 39 -17.39 7.28 16.35
N LYS A 40 -18.60 7.30 15.76
CA LYS A 40 -18.94 6.36 14.70
C LYS A 40 -18.20 6.75 13.41
N PRO A 41 -17.83 5.78 12.57
CA PRO A 41 -17.33 6.08 11.23
C PRO A 41 -18.31 6.98 10.47
N THR A 42 -17.76 7.94 9.73
CA THR A 42 -18.54 8.86 8.89
C THR A 42 -18.79 8.21 7.53
N VAL A 43 -20.01 8.34 7.01
CA VAL A 43 -20.30 7.92 5.63
C VAL A 43 -19.79 9.01 4.69
N PHE A 44 -18.89 8.64 3.79
CA PHE A 44 -18.25 9.56 2.84
C PHE A 44 -19.26 10.19 1.88
N GLN A 45 -20.14 9.37 1.30
CA GLN A 45 -21.18 9.81 0.38
C GLN A 45 -22.47 9.02 0.65
N LYS A 46 -23.57 9.73 0.87
CA LYS A 46 -24.90 9.13 1.06
C LYS A 46 -25.77 9.42 -0.15
N ASP A 47 -26.47 8.39 -0.62
CA ASP A 47 -27.65 8.62 -1.46
C ASP A 47 -28.78 9.20 -0.63
N THR A 48 -29.52 10.13 -1.23
CA THR A 48 -30.70 10.76 -0.63
C THR A 48 -32.00 10.15 -1.13
N LEU A 49 -31.93 9.31 -2.16
CA LEU A 49 -33.05 8.62 -2.79
C LEU A 49 -32.89 7.11 -2.58
N ASP A 50 -34.01 6.40 -2.48
CA ASP A 50 -34.04 4.94 -2.47
C ASP A 50 -33.99 4.43 -3.93
N LEU A 51 -32.82 3.95 -4.35
CA LEU A 51 -32.55 3.52 -5.72
C LEU A 51 -32.50 1.99 -5.80
N PRO A 52 -32.78 1.38 -6.97
CA PRO A 52 -32.59 -0.04 -7.16
C PRO A 52 -31.13 -0.43 -6.92
N GLN A 53 -30.91 -1.58 -6.28
CA GLN A 53 -29.55 -2.06 -5.98
C GLN A 53 -28.94 -2.87 -7.11
N ILE A 54 -29.77 -3.56 -7.91
CA ILE A 54 -29.34 -4.48 -8.97
C ILE A 54 -29.68 -3.87 -10.32
N LEU A 55 -28.80 -4.11 -11.28
CA LEU A 55 -28.95 -3.67 -12.65
C LEU A 55 -30.07 -4.42 -13.38
N ASN A 56 -31.00 -3.68 -14.01
CA ASN A 56 -32.14 -4.27 -14.72
C ASN A 56 -31.83 -4.65 -16.18
N GLN A 57 -30.79 -4.07 -16.78
CA GLN A 57 -30.36 -4.36 -18.15
C GLN A 57 -28.87 -4.67 -18.16
N PRO A 58 -28.40 -5.79 -18.74
CA PRO A 58 -26.99 -6.15 -18.69
C PRO A 58 -26.07 -5.03 -19.22
N LYS A 59 -25.07 -4.66 -18.42
CA LYS A 59 -24.00 -3.74 -18.78
C LYS A 59 -22.66 -4.43 -18.58
N THR A 60 -21.75 -4.18 -19.51
CA THR A 60 -20.42 -4.77 -19.54
C THR A 60 -19.39 -3.82 -18.96
N VAL A 61 -18.46 -4.33 -18.15
CA VAL A 61 -17.39 -3.53 -17.55
C VAL A 61 -16.06 -4.25 -17.72
N VAL A 62 -15.04 -3.54 -18.20
CA VAL A 62 -13.66 -4.03 -18.22
C VAL A 62 -12.86 -3.36 -17.11
N VAL A 63 -12.26 -4.15 -16.25
CA VAL A 63 -11.38 -3.68 -15.17
C VAL A 63 -9.94 -4.08 -15.53
N ILE A 64 -9.03 -3.10 -15.62
CA ILE A 64 -7.63 -3.33 -15.98
C ILE A 64 -6.78 -3.18 -14.72
N GLY A 65 -6.16 -4.29 -14.28
CA GLY A 65 -5.41 -4.39 -13.04
C GLY A 65 -6.14 -5.26 -12.00
N GLY A 66 -5.50 -6.35 -11.59
CA GLY A 66 -5.94 -7.33 -10.60
C GLY A 66 -5.37 -7.11 -9.20
N GLY A 67 -4.96 -5.89 -8.86
CA GLY A 67 -4.67 -5.46 -7.49
C GLY A 67 -5.94 -5.24 -6.66
N LEU A 68 -5.78 -4.87 -5.38
CA LEU A 68 -6.91 -4.67 -4.46
C LEU A 68 -7.99 -3.71 -4.99
N ALA A 69 -7.59 -2.62 -5.64
CA ALA A 69 -8.54 -1.65 -6.23
C ALA A 69 -9.41 -2.28 -7.33
N GLY A 70 -8.78 -2.97 -8.29
CA GLY A 70 -9.51 -3.63 -9.37
C GLY A 70 -10.35 -4.80 -8.88
N LEU A 71 -9.84 -5.59 -7.94
CA LEU A 71 -10.57 -6.69 -7.31
C LEU A 71 -11.79 -6.20 -6.53
N ALA A 72 -11.68 -5.11 -5.76
CA ALA A 72 -12.81 -4.53 -5.02
C ALA A 72 -13.88 -3.96 -5.97
N CYS A 73 -13.46 -3.26 -7.03
CA CYS A 73 -14.36 -2.76 -8.07
C CYS A 73 -15.11 -3.90 -8.77
N ALA A 74 -14.36 -4.90 -9.26
CA ALA A 74 -14.92 -6.07 -9.93
C ALA A 74 -15.85 -6.87 -9.01
N TYR A 75 -15.50 -7.04 -7.73
CA TYR A 75 -16.35 -7.67 -6.73
C TYR A 75 -17.70 -6.97 -6.60
N GLU A 76 -17.69 -5.66 -6.32
CA GLU A 76 -18.92 -4.88 -6.13
C GLU A 76 -19.79 -4.93 -7.40
N LEU A 77 -19.22 -4.64 -8.57
CA LEU A 77 -19.99 -4.64 -9.83
C LEU A 77 -20.56 -6.01 -10.18
N SER A 78 -19.83 -7.10 -9.90
CA SER A 78 -20.35 -8.46 -10.14
C SER A 78 -21.53 -8.79 -9.22
N GLN A 79 -21.51 -8.37 -7.95
CA GLN A 79 -22.67 -8.53 -7.06
C GLN A 79 -23.91 -7.75 -7.54
N ARG A 80 -23.69 -6.71 -8.36
CA ARG A 80 -24.71 -5.76 -8.82
C ARG A 80 -25.32 -6.13 -10.18
N GLY A 81 -24.90 -7.27 -10.76
CA GLY A 81 -25.42 -7.80 -12.02
C GLY A 81 -24.71 -7.28 -13.28
N PHE A 82 -23.55 -6.62 -13.15
CA PHE A 82 -22.74 -6.25 -14.30
C PHE A 82 -21.96 -7.45 -14.82
N ILE A 83 -21.73 -7.47 -16.14
CA ILE A 83 -20.87 -8.46 -16.80
C ILE A 83 -19.43 -7.95 -16.74
N VAL A 84 -18.67 -8.41 -15.75
CA VAL A 84 -17.31 -7.92 -15.49
C VAL A 84 -16.27 -8.80 -16.18
N THR A 85 -15.33 -8.18 -16.90
CA THR A 85 -14.07 -8.80 -17.33
C THR A 85 -12.90 -8.08 -16.69
N LEU A 86 -12.15 -8.76 -15.83
CA LEU A 86 -10.91 -8.25 -15.23
C LEU A 86 -9.71 -8.78 -16.01
N LEU A 87 -8.82 -7.87 -16.43
CA LEU A 87 -7.55 -8.17 -17.09
C LEU A 87 -6.39 -7.87 -16.13
N GLU A 88 -5.57 -8.87 -15.84
CA GLU A 88 -4.33 -8.74 -15.06
C GLU A 88 -3.14 -9.14 -15.93
N LYS A 89 -2.11 -8.30 -15.97
CA LYS A 89 -0.90 -8.50 -16.77
C LYS A 89 -0.04 -9.64 -16.21
N SER A 90 0.02 -9.77 -14.90
CA SER A 90 0.80 -10.78 -14.19
C SER A 90 0.09 -12.14 -14.13
N PRO A 91 0.82 -13.24 -13.90
CA PRO A 91 0.20 -14.55 -13.68
C PRO A 91 -0.51 -14.65 -12.33
N GLN A 92 -0.18 -13.76 -11.38
CA GLN A 92 -0.80 -13.68 -10.05
C GLN A 92 -1.68 -12.46 -9.91
N LEU A 93 -2.79 -12.62 -9.19
CA LEU A 93 -3.63 -11.52 -8.71
C LEU A 93 -3.05 -10.95 -7.41
N GLY A 94 -3.55 -9.79 -7.01
CA GLY A 94 -3.20 -9.13 -5.74
C GLY A 94 -2.30 -7.90 -5.93
N GLY A 95 -1.61 -7.78 -7.06
CA GLY A 95 -0.68 -6.68 -7.31
C GLY A 95 0.36 -6.60 -6.19
N LYS A 96 0.37 -5.51 -5.43
CA LYS A 96 1.31 -5.27 -4.32
C LYS A 96 1.11 -6.17 -3.09
N ILE A 97 0.04 -6.98 -3.07
CA ILE A 97 -0.21 -8.01 -2.06
C ILE A 97 -0.20 -9.42 -2.66
N ALA A 98 0.36 -9.59 -3.86
CA ALA A 98 0.48 -10.90 -4.48
C ALA A 98 1.40 -11.82 -3.68
N SER A 99 1.15 -13.12 -3.81
CA SER A 99 1.91 -14.17 -3.17
C SER A 99 2.38 -15.19 -4.22
N TRP A 100 3.57 -15.76 -4.03
CA TRP A 100 4.20 -16.68 -4.98
C TRP A 100 5.04 -17.75 -4.28
N GLN A 101 5.31 -18.86 -4.96
CA GLN A 101 6.11 -19.95 -4.41
C GLN A 101 7.62 -19.66 -4.51
N ILE A 102 8.35 -20.03 -3.47
CA ILE A 102 9.81 -20.03 -3.42
C ILE A 102 10.32 -21.35 -2.80
N GLU A 103 11.57 -21.71 -3.12
CA GLU A 103 12.30 -22.78 -2.43
C GLU A 103 13.26 -22.14 -1.42
N ALA A 104 13.12 -22.48 -0.14
CA ALA A 104 13.95 -21.97 0.94
C ALA A 104 14.17 -23.05 1.99
N ALA A 105 15.38 -23.12 2.55
CA ALA A 105 15.72 -24.09 3.62
C ALA A 105 15.37 -25.57 3.31
N GLY A 106 15.33 -25.95 2.03
CA GLY A 106 15.01 -27.32 1.60
C GLY A 106 13.52 -27.64 1.45
N GLU A 107 12.64 -26.64 1.58
CA GLU A 107 11.19 -26.77 1.45
C GLU A 107 10.58 -25.66 0.58
N THR A 108 9.35 -25.88 0.11
CA THR A 108 8.58 -24.88 -0.64
C THR A 108 7.78 -23.98 0.30
N PHE A 109 7.98 -22.66 0.20
CA PHE A 109 7.24 -21.65 0.95
C PHE A 109 6.40 -20.75 0.04
N ILE A 110 5.36 -20.13 0.60
CA ILE A 110 4.68 -19.00 -0.03
C ILE A 110 5.31 -17.69 0.46
N MET A 111 5.90 -16.96 -0.47
CA MET A 111 6.45 -15.62 -0.26
C MET A 111 5.41 -14.56 -0.63
N GLU A 112 5.56 -13.39 -0.04
CA GLU A 112 4.72 -12.22 -0.28
C GLU A 112 5.59 -10.98 -0.42
N HIS A 113 5.02 -9.86 -0.84
CA HIS A 113 5.76 -8.60 -0.93
C HIS A 113 6.31 -8.11 0.41
N GLY A 114 5.65 -8.46 1.50
CA GLY A 114 6.03 -8.13 2.86
C GLY A 114 4.84 -8.29 3.79
N PHE A 115 5.06 -8.01 5.07
CA PHE A 115 3.99 -8.01 6.06
C PHE A 115 2.94 -6.91 5.81
N HIS A 116 1.66 -7.28 5.92
CA HIS A 116 0.51 -6.39 5.78
C HIS A 116 -0.41 -6.46 7.02
N GLY A 117 -0.63 -5.32 7.68
CA GLY A 117 -1.50 -5.20 8.84
C GLY A 117 -2.95 -4.83 8.49
N PHE A 118 -3.91 -5.40 9.21
CA PHE A 118 -5.34 -5.13 9.08
C PHE A 118 -5.83 -4.34 10.30
N PHE A 119 -5.99 -3.04 10.11
CA PHE A 119 -6.34 -2.13 11.20
C PHE A 119 -7.86 -2.02 11.35
N PRO A 120 -8.37 -1.75 12.58
CA PRO A 120 -9.81 -1.54 12.80
C PRO A 120 -10.42 -0.46 11.89
N GLN A 121 -9.65 0.59 11.60
CA GLN A 121 -10.05 1.75 10.79
C GLN A 121 -10.21 1.41 9.30
N TYR A 122 -9.81 0.21 8.87
CA TYR A 122 -9.96 -0.25 7.48
C TYR A 122 -11.41 -0.66 7.23
N TYR A 123 -12.35 0.27 7.43
CA TYR A 123 -13.78 -0.02 7.51
C TYR A 123 -14.28 -0.68 6.22
N ASN A 124 -13.82 -0.24 5.06
CA ASN A 124 -14.28 -0.76 3.78
C ASN A 124 -13.66 -2.12 3.48
N LEU A 125 -12.36 -2.30 3.71
CA LEU A 125 -11.71 -3.61 3.56
C LEU A 125 -12.23 -4.64 4.57
N ASN A 126 -12.39 -4.26 5.84
CA ASN A 126 -12.93 -5.14 6.88
C ASN A 126 -14.40 -5.51 6.60
N SER A 127 -15.20 -4.60 6.04
CA SER A 127 -16.56 -4.92 5.57
C SER A 127 -16.54 -5.97 4.46
N LEU A 128 -15.61 -5.86 3.51
CA LEU A 128 -15.47 -6.81 2.42
C LEU A 128 -15.01 -8.20 2.93
N VAL A 129 -14.10 -8.22 3.90
CA VAL A 129 -13.69 -9.42 4.65
C VAL A 129 -14.88 -10.09 5.36
N ALA A 130 -15.76 -9.30 6.00
CA ALA A 130 -16.95 -9.82 6.66
C ALA A 130 -17.99 -10.35 5.66
N GLU A 131 -18.22 -9.64 4.55
CA GLU A 131 -19.15 -10.05 3.48
C GLU A 131 -18.73 -11.36 2.80
N LEU A 132 -17.42 -11.57 2.64
CA LEU A 132 -16.87 -12.82 2.12
C LEU A 132 -16.85 -13.97 3.15
N GLY A 133 -17.14 -13.70 4.42
CA GLY A 133 -17.12 -14.71 5.49
C GLY A 133 -15.70 -15.21 5.82
N ILE A 134 -14.66 -14.41 5.58
CA ILE A 134 -13.25 -14.80 5.72
C ILE A 134 -12.56 -14.22 6.95
N THR A 135 -13.32 -13.70 7.92
CA THR A 135 -12.77 -13.12 9.17
C THR A 135 -11.84 -14.08 9.92
N ASN A 136 -12.08 -15.39 9.82
CA ASN A 136 -11.27 -16.42 10.47
C ASN A 136 -9.86 -16.59 9.89
N ASN A 137 -9.57 -16.00 8.72
CA ASN A 137 -8.24 -15.99 8.10
C ASN A 137 -7.29 -15.00 8.79
N PHE A 138 -7.82 -14.14 9.67
CA PHE A 138 -7.07 -13.10 10.35
C PHE A 138 -6.97 -13.39 11.85
N GLN A 139 -5.93 -12.88 12.49
CA GLN A 139 -5.70 -13.01 13.93
C GLN A 139 -5.12 -11.73 14.51
N SER A 140 -5.45 -11.43 15.77
CA SER A 140 -4.88 -10.27 16.45
C SER A 140 -3.40 -10.47 16.75
N LEU A 141 -2.60 -9.44 16.52
CA LEU A 141 -1.20 -9.40 16.97
C LEU A 141 -1.03 -8.77 18.36
N ASN A 142 -2.14 -8.56 19.09
CA ASN A 142 -2.25 -8.07 20.46
C ASN A 142 -1.78 -6.63 20.71
N PHE A 143 -0.56 -6.27 20.31
CA PHE A 143 0.05 -4.95 20.52
C PHE A 143 1.10 -4.67 19.43
N TYR A 144 1.53 -3.41 19.36
CA TYR A 144 2.50 -2.93 18.39
C TYR A 144 3.61 -2.14 19.10
N SER A 145 4.86 -2.43 18.78
CA SER A 145 6.05 -1.81 19.38
C SER A 145 6.81 -0.94 18.38
N VAL A 146 7.44 0.11 18.88
CA VAL A 146 8.47 0.88 18.19
C VAL A 146 9.76 0.83 19.00
N VAL A 147 10.86 0.40 18.37
CA VAL A 147 12.18 0.26 18.98
C VAL A 147 13.17 1.19 18.29
N TYR A 148 14.07 1.77 19.07
CA TYR A 148 15.05 2.76 18.62
C TYR A 148 16.45 2.16 18.71
N GLN A 149 17.28 2.37 17.67
CA GLN A 149 18.65 1.84 17.59
C GLN A 149 19.51 2.36 18.74
N ASP A 150 19.38 3.65 19.06
CA ASP A 150 20.14 4.33 20.07
C ASP A 150 19.41 4.32 21.42
N SER A 151 20.16 4.30 22.52
CA SER A 151 19.60 4.32 23.88
C SER A 151 18.99 5.68 24.27
N LYS A 152 18.82 6.60 23.31
CA LYS A 152 18.17 7.90 23.49
C LYS A 152 16.69 7.72 23.85
N TYR A 153 16.02 6.69 23.33
CA TYR A 153 14.61 6.44 23.61
C TYR A 153 14.41 5.01 24.10
N LYS A 154 13.43 4.82 24.99
CA LYS A 154 12.97 3.48 25.37
C LYS A 154 11.93 3.00 24.36
N PRO A 155 11.75 1.68 24.17
CA PRO A 155 10.69 1.17 23.29
C PRO A 155 9.31 1.74 23.66
N GLU A 156 8.53 2.11 22.65
CA GLU A 156 7.12 2.49 22.79
C GLU A 156 6.24 1.27 22.53
N ILE A 157 5.16 1.12 23.30
CA ILE A 157 4.23 0.00 23.17
C ILE A 157 2.81 0.55 23.05
N PHE A 158 2.20 0.30 21.88
CA PHE A 158 0.82 0.65 21.56
C PHE A 158 -0.07 -0.57 21.77
N ARG A 159 -1.05 -0.41 22.66
CA ARG A 159 -2.10 -1.40 22.90
C ARG A 159 -3.43 -0.87 22.39
N PRO A 160 -4.40 -1.75 22.07
CA PRO A 160 -5.75 -1.31 21.74
C PRO A 160 -6.26 -0.39 22.85
N SER A 161 -6.71 0.81 22.48
CA SER A 161 -7.32 1.76 23.40
C SER A 161 -8.84 1.75 23.23
N SER A 162 -9.55 1.91 24.34
CA SER A 162 -10.98 2.17 24.34
C SER A 162 -11.30 3.66 24.46
N SER A 163 -10.29 4.50 24.66
CA SER A 163 -10.46 5.93 24.92
C SER A 163 -10.65 6.72 23.62
N ALA A 164 -11.65 7.60 23.57
CA ALA A 164 -11.82 8.54 22.47
C ALA A 164 -10.88 9.74 22.57
N PHE A 165 -10.59 10.40 21.43
CA PHE A 165 -9.83 11.64 21.45
C PHE A 165 -10.55 12.71 22.30
N PRO A 166 -9.83 13.50 23.13
CA PRO A 166 -8.36 13.56 23.30
C PRO A 166 -7.78 12.58 24.33
N TRP A 167 -8.61 11.74 24.96
CA TRP A 167 -8.20 10.85 26.04
C TRP A 167 -7.23 9.77 25.60
N ASN A 168 -7.28 9.31 24.35
CA ASN A 168 -6.28 8.40 23.79
C ASN A 168 -4.85 8.98 23.81
N ILE A 169 -4.69 10.28 23.51
CA ILE A 169 -3.39 10.97 23.57
C ILE A 169 -2.95 11.18 25.01
N ILE A 170 -3.88 11.47 25.92
CA ILE A 170 -3.58 11.57 27.36
C ILE A 170 -3.11 10.21 27.89
N ASP A 171 -3.77 9.13 27.49
CA ASP A 171 -3.40 7.77 27.89
C ASP A 171 -2.02 7.40 27.34
N LEU A 172 -1.72 7.77 26.10
CA LEU A 172 -0.39 7.64 25.51
C LEU A 172 0.65 8.44 26.31
N ALA A 173 0.34 9.68 26.70
CA ALA A 173 1.23 10.51 27.50
C ALA A 173 1.53 9.89 28.87
N ILE A 174 0.56 9.23 29.50
CA ILE A 174 0.73 8.55 30.80
C ILE A 174 1.53 7.26 30.63
N ALA A 175 1.21 6.46 29.61
CA ALA A 175 1.82 5.16 29.37
C ALA A 175 3.24 5.26 28.80
N SER A 176 3.54 6.29 28.02
CA SER A 176 4.83 6.44 27.34
C SER A 176 5.98 6.60 28.35
N PRO A 177 7.02 5.76 28.25
CA PRO A 177 8.25 5.94 29.02
C PRO A 177 9.06 7.16 28.57
N ASN A 178 8.76 7.72 27.38
CA ASN A 178 9.46 8.84 26.77
C ASN A 178 8.70 10.18 26.84
N ARG A 179 7.58 10.28 27.58
CA ARG A 179 6.75 11.50 27.67
C ARG A 179 7.51 12.81 27.96
N LEU A 180 8.59 12.75 28.74
CA LEU A 180 9.43 13.91 29.05
C LEU A 180 10.44 14.26 27.95
N ARG A 181 10.58 13.39 26.94
CA ARG A 181 11.49 13.53 25.80
C ARG A 181 10.77 13.95 24.52
N TRP A 182 9.48 14.28 24.58
CA TRP A 182 8.70 14.75 23.43
C TRP A 182 9.18 16.10 22.87
N GLY A 183 9.98 16.85 23.63
CA GLY A 183 10.57 18.11 23.16
C GLY A 183 9.54 19.24 22.97
N ILE A 184 8.35 19.12 23.54
CA ILE A 184 7.30 20.15 23.48
C ILE A 184 7.74 21.35 24.31
N ASN A 185 7.89 22.51 23.65
CA ASN A 185 8.13 23.79 24.29
C ASN A 185 6.93 24.72 24.03
N LEU A 186 6.12 24.93 25.07
CA LEU A 186 4.89 25.75 25.00
C LEU A 186 5.17 27.25 24.82
N THR A 187 6.41 27.73 25.02
CA THR A 187 6.76 29.13 24.75
C THR A 187 7.07 29.39 23.27
N LYS A 188 7.29 28.33 22.47
CA LYS A 188 7.49 28.44 21.04
C LYS A 188 6.13 28.44 20.32
N ILE A 189 5.76 29.58 19.74
CA ILE A 189 4.52 29.74 18.95
C ILE A 189 4.41 28.67 17.85
N LYS A 190 5.52 28.31 17.21
CA LYS A 190 5.55 27.26 16.18
C LYS A 190 5.08 25.89 16.68
N HIS A 191 5.42 25.51 17.91
CA HIS A 191 4.94 24.25 18.48
C HIS A 191 3.42 24.29 18.72
N LEU A 192 2.87 25.46 19.09
CA LEU A 192 1.43 25.65 19.21
C LEU A 192 0.75 25.57 17.82
N GLN A 193 1.37 26.12 16.78
CA GLN A 193 0.87 26.02 15.40
C GLN A 193 0.84 24.58 14.90
N VAL A 194 1.85 23.76 15.23
CA VAL A 194 1.86 22.31 14.93
C VAL A 194 0.70 21.61 15.63
N PHE A 195 0.51 21.89 16.93
CA PHE A 195 -0.61 21.31 17.68
C PHE A 195 -1.97 21.70 17.11
N GLN A 196 -2.15 22.97 16.74
CA GLN A 196 -3.35 23.47 16.08
C GLN A 196 -3.59 22.77 14.73
N ALA A 197 -2.55 22.66 13.90
CA ALA A 197 -2.65 22.03 12.58
C ALA A 197 -3.09 20.56 12.69
N ILE A 198 -2.52 19.82 13.65
CA ILE A 198 -2.82 18.40 13.87
C ILE A 198 -4.24 18.21 14.46
N THR A 199 -4.60 18.98 15.49
CA THR A 199 -5.87 18.78 16.22
C THR A 199 -7.08 19.42 15.55
N GLY A 200 -6.84 20.45 14.73
CA GLY A 200 -7.82 21.12 13.88
C GLY A 200 -7.78 20.67 12.43
N PHE A 201 -7.39 19.41 12.19
CA PHE A 201 -7.26 18.89 10.84
C PHE A 201 -8.52 19.12 9.99
N GLN A 202 -8.37 19.78 8.85
CA GLN A 202 -9.41 19.88 7.84
C GLN A 202 -8.76 19.66 6.48
N ARG A 203 -9.10 18.57 5.81
CA ARG A 203 -8.42 18.08 4.60
C ARG A 203 -8.09 19.22 3.62
N GLU A 204 -9.09 19.87 3.04
CA GLU A 204 -8.85 20.89 2.01
C GLU A 204 -8.03 22.09 2.51
N LYS A 205 -8.29 22.58 3.73
CA LYS A 205 -7.51 23.70 4.29
C LYS A 205 -6.05 23.33 4.56
N ASN A 206 -5.82 22.10 5.02
CA ASN A 206 -4.48 21.64 5.32
C ASN A 206 -3.67 21.39 4.05
N TYR A 207 -4.26 20.79 3.02
CA TYR A 207 -3.60 20.69 1.72
C TYR A 207 -3.31 22.08 1.12
N GLN A 208 -4.27 23.02 1.14
CA GLN A 208 -4.01 24.39 0.68
C GLN A 208 -2.85 25.08 1.41
N ARG A 209 -2.69 24.79 2.71
CA ARG A 209 -1.66 25.41 3.54
C ARG A 209 -0.29 24.74 3.45
N PHE A 210 -0.26 23.42 3.30
CA PHE A 210 0.94 22.63 3.55
C PHE A 210 1.37 21.74 2.38
N ASP A 211 0.57 21.64 1.31
CA ASP A 211 0.90 20.74 0.21
C ASP A 211 2.18 21.14 -0.53
N ASN A 212 2.61 22.40 -0.45
CA ASN A 212 3.84 22.87 -1.07
C ASN A 212 5.11 22.65 -0.23
N ILE A 213 5.02 21.98 0.93
CA ILE A 213 6.14 21.77 1.87
C ILE A 213 6.38 20.27 2.06
N SER A 214 7.65 19.84 2.07
CA SER A 214 8.01 18.47 2.44
C SER A 214 7.92 18.24 3.95
N VAL A 215 7.73 17.00 4.39
CA VAL A 215 7.74 16.68 5.83
C VAL A 215 9.07 17.04 6.47
N ALA A 216 10.19 16.78 5.80
CA ALA A 216 11.52 17.13 6.30
C ALA A 216 11.66 18.65 6.53
N ASP A 217 11.27 19.48 5.56
CA ASP A 217 11.37 20.94 5.66
C ASP A 217 10.48 21.51 6.79
N TRP A 218 9.29 20.93 6.98
CA TRP A 218 8.39 21.33 8.06
C TRP A 218 8.95 20.98 9.44
N VAL A 219 9.59 19.82 9.55
CA VAL A 219 10.18 19.33 10.80
C VAL A 219 11.37 20.16 11.24
N GLU A 220 12.25 20.56 10.31
CA GLU A 220 13.41 21.40 10.61
C GLU A 220 13.02 22.77 11.22
N THR A 221 11.83 23.25 10.90
CA THR A 221 11.43 24.63 11.21
C THR A 221 10.45 24.75 12.36
N GLU A 222 9.48 23.84 12.49
CA GLU A 222 8.28 24.03 13.32
C GLU A 222 8.01 22.91 14.33
N PHE A 223 8.51 21.70 14.07
CA PHE A 223 8.05 20.49 14.76
C PHE A 223 8.84 20.16 16.05
N PRO A 224 8.18 19.70 17.13
CA PRO A 224 8.89 19.21 18.30
C PRO A 224 9.72 17.95 17.97
N GLN A 225 11.05 18.08 17.93
CA GLN A 225 11.96 17.00 17.48
C GLN A 225 11.70 15.66 18.17
N GLY A 226 11.43 15.67 19.48
CA GLY A 226 11.16 14.45 20.24
C GLY A 226 9.91 13.72 19.77
N LEU A 227 8.81 14.44 19.50
CA LEU A 227 7.61 13.86 18.90
C LEU A 227 7.88 13.34 17.49
N TYR A 228 8.70 14.04 16.73
CA TYR A 228 9.08 13.60 15.39
C TYR A 228 9.83 12.27 15.43
N ASP A 229 10.94 12.21 16.19
CA ASP A 229 11.77 11.03 16.31
C ASP A 229 10.97 9.81 16.83
N LEU A 230 10.11 10.02 17.83
CA LEU A 230 9.39 8.94 18.52
C LEU A 230 8.22 8.40 17.71
N TYR A 231 7.45 9.29 17.07
CA TYR A 231 6.17 8.94 16.46
C TYR A 231 6.12 9.29 14.98
N PHE A 232 6.43 10.53 14.58
CA PHE A 232 6.20 10.93 13.19
C PHE A 232 7.13 10.24 12.20
N LEU A 233 8.42 10.13 12.48
CA LEU A 233 9.38 9.52 11.57
C LEU A 233 9.10 8.03 11.29
N PRO A 234 8.92 7.14 12.29
CA PRO A 234 8.65 5.72 12.03
C PRO A 234 7.38 5.50 11.21
N PHE A 235 6.30 6.24 11.51
CA PHE A 235 5.04 6.10 10.78
C PHE A 235 5.04 6.80 9.43
N ALA A 236 5.73 7.94 9.29
CA ALA A 236 5.89 8.62 7.99
C ALA A 236 6.55 7.68 6.98
N LYS A 237 7.65 7.02 7.36
CA LYS A 237 8.29 6.02 6.50
C LYS A 237 7.35 4.86 6.16
N SER A 238 6.53 4.40 7.10
CA SER A 238 5.54 3.33 6.83
C SER A 238 4.46 3.70 5.80
N SER A 239 4.31 4.99 5.46
CA SER A 239 3.48 5.44 4.32
C SER A 239 4.13 5.21 2.95
N LEU A 240 5.32 4.59 2.92
CA LEU A 240 6.11 4.27 1.72
C LEU A 240 6.65 5.49 0.99
N ASN A 241 6.55 6.68 1.58
CA ASN A 241 7.06 7.93 1.05
C ASN A 241 8.10 8.49 2.03
N ALA A 242 9.30 8.79 1.52
CA ALA A 242 10.34 9.33 2.37
C ALA A 242 9.99 10.77 2.82
N PRO A 243 10.29 11.17 4.07
CA PRO A 243 9.90 12.48 4.60
C PRO A 243 10.40 13.68 3.77
N ASP A 244 11.53 13.55 3.07
CA ASP A 244 12.11 14.59 2.22
C ASP A 244 11.33 14.83 0.92
N VAL A 245 10.50 13.87 0.50
CA VAL A 245 9.70 13.93 -0.72
C VAL A 245 8.21 13.75 -0.47
N MET A 246 7.76 13.70 0.79
CA MET A 246 6.35 13.57 1.15
C MET A 246 5.75 14.94 1.45
N SER A 247 4.58 15.25 0.87
CA SER A 247 3.78 16.42 1.25
C SER A 247 3.33 16.34 2.72
N VAL A 248 3.44 17.46 3.45
CA VAL A 248 2.91 17.57 4.82
C VAL A 248 1.39 17.33 4.87
N GLY A 249 0.66 17.71 3.81
CA GLY A 249 -0.79 17.47 3.73
C GLY A 249 -1.16 15.99 3.84
N GLU A 250 -0.41 15.13 3.15
CA GLU A 250 -0.58 13.66 3.22
C GLU A 250 -0.24 13.11 4.60
N LEU A 251 0.88 13.55 5.18
CA LEU A 251 1.29 13.13 6.52
C LEU A 251 0.21 13.47 7.55
N MET A 252 -0.33 14.69 7.49
CA MET A 252 -1.38 15.13 8.38
C MET A 252 -2.66 14.28 8.23
N GLN A 253 -3.05 13.93 7.00
CA GLN A 253 -4.19 13.06 6.77
C GLN A 253 -3.95 11.65 7.34
N PHE A 254 -2.75 11.10 7.15
CA PHE A 254 -2.34 9.81 7.70
C PHE A 254 -2.40 9.80 9.24
N PHE A 255 -1.83 10.82 9.89
CA PHE A 255 -1.84 10.93 11.34
C PHE A 255 -3.24 11.18 11.91
N HIS A 256 -4.05 11.99 11.22
CA HIS A 256 -5.44 12.16 11.58
C HIS A 256 -6.20 10.84 11.50
N PHE A 257 -5.98 10.07 10.43
CA PHE A 257 -6.62 8.78 10.23
C PHE A 257 -6.31 7.78 11.35
N TYR A 258 -5.06 7.66 11.82
CA TYR A 258 -4.70 6.66 12.85
C TYR A 258 -4.82 7.14 14.30
N PHE A 259 -4.56 8.42 14.58
CA PHE A 259 -4.36 8.88 15.96
C PHE A 259 -5.41 9.89 16.44
N PHE A 260 -5.74 10.89 15.60
CA PHE A 260 -6.49 12.06 16.08
C PHE A 260 -7.99 12.01 15.75
N GLY A 261 -8.36 11.36 14.65
CA GLY A 261 -9.74 11.26 14.18
C GLY A 261 -10.51 10.05 14.70
N ASN A 262 -9.84 9.07 15.32
CA ASN A 262 -10.47 7.81 15.74
C ASN A 262 -9.89 7.27 17.08
N PRO A 263 -10.66 6.43 17.81
CA PRO A 263 -10.28 5.87 19.11
C PRO A 263 -9.66 4.46 19.05
N GLU A 264 -9.54 3.84 17.88
CA GLU A 264 -9.33 2.40 17.73
C GLU A 264 -7.87 1.97 17.90
N GLY A 265 -6.93 2.93 17.87
CA GLY A 265 -5.51 2.72 18.14
C GLY A 265 -4.77 2.00 17.01
N LEU A 266 -3.57 1.49 17.32
CA LEU A 266 -2.63 0.88 16.36
C LEU A 266 -2.52 -0.64 16.49
N ALA A 267 -3.34 -1.28 17.32
CA ALA A 267 -3.37 -2.73 17.35
C ALA A 267 -4.12 -3.24 16.11
N PHE A 268 -3.51 -4.16 15.39
CA PHE A 268 -4.03 -4.68 14.13
C PHE A 268 -4.01 -6.21 14.11
N ASN A 269 -4.68 -6.76 13.11
CA ASN A 269 -4.66 -8.17 12.80
C ASN A 269 -3.63 -8.46 11.70
N GLY A 270 -3.03 -9.65 11.74
CA GLY A 270 -2.26 -10.23 10.64
C GLY A 270 -3.02 -11.39 10.02
N THR A 271 -2.61 -11.81 8.82
CA THR A 271 -3.13 -13.04 8.21
C THR A 271 -2.53 -14.27 8.89
N LYS A 272 -3.29 -15.37 8.93
CA LYS A 272 -2.81 -16.68 9.38
C LYS A 272 -2.05 -17.42 8.29
N ASP A 273 -2.40 -17.19 7.03
CA ASP A 273 -1.68 -17.68 5.85
C ASP A 273 -1.27 -16.48 4.98
N ASP A 274 -0.73 -16.71 3.79
CA ASP A 274 -0.41 -15.63 2.85
C ASP A 274 -1.67 -14.82 2.45
N MET A 275 -1.50 -13.56 2.04
CA MET A 275 -2.50 -12.63 1.50
C MET A 275 -3.22 -13.20 0.28
N GLY A 276 -2.51 -13.94 -0.58
CA GLY A 276 -3.05 -14.65 -1.72
C GLY A 276 -4.19 -15.57 -1.29
N THR A 277 -3.89 -16.51 -0.39
CA THR A 277 -4.84 -17.47 0.19
C THR A 277 -5.89 -16.78 1.08
N SER A 278 -5.45 -15.85 1.93
CA SER A 278 -6.27 -15.26 3.00
C SER A 278 -7.29 -14.23 2.49
N LEU A 279 -6.98 -13.51 1.40
CA LEU A 279 -7.79 -12.37 0.93
C LEU A 279 -8.05 -12.40 -0.59
N VAL A 280 -6.99 -12.48 -1.42
CA VAL A 280 -7.08 -12.29 -2.88
C VAL A 280 -7.91 -13.39 -3.55
N GLN A 281 -7.61 -14.66 -3.25
CA GLN A 281 -8.32 -15.81 -3.83
C GLN A 281 -9.81 -15.83 -3.45
N PRO A 282 -10.22 -15.57 -2.19
CA PRO A 282 -11.63 -15.40 -1.83
C PRO A 282 -12.36 -14.34 -2.67
N ILE A 283 -11.78 -13.15 -2.85
CA ILE A 283 -12.39 -12.09 -3.67
C ILE A 283 -12.55 -12.58 -5.12
N ALA A 284 -11.48 -13.12 -5.71
CA ALA A 284 -11.48 -13.63 -7.09
C ALA A 284 -12.48 -14.78 -7.30
N ARG A 285 -12.66 -15.64 -6.29
CA ARG A 285 -13.66 -16.73 -6.31
C ARG A 285 -15.08 -16.17 -6.33
N SER A 286 -15.37 -15.17 -5.50
CA SER A 286 -16.70 -14.52 -5.47
C SER A 286 -17.04 -13.86 -6.80
N ILE A 287 -16.08 -13.15 -7.42
CA ILE A 287 -16.26 -12.55 -8.76
C ILE A 287 -16.65 -13.61 -9.78
N ARG A 288 -15.90 -14.73 -9.83
CA ARG A 288 -16.19 -15.83 -10.76
C ARG A 288 -17.53 -16.52 -10.48
N GLN A 289 -17.91 -16.67 -9.22
CA GLN A 289 -19.20 -17.25 -8.82
C GLN A 289 -20.39 -16.41 -9.29
N GLN A 290 -20.23 -15.09 -9.39
CA GLN A 290 -21.23 -14.19 -9.97
C GLN A 290 -21.11 -14.04 -11.50
N GLY A 291 -20.31 -14.88 -12.16
CA GLY A 291 -20.16 -14.90 -13.62
C GLY A 291 -19.11 -13.92 -14.18
N GLY A 292 -18.35 -13.22 -13.32
CA GLY A 292 -17.25 -12.38 -13.75
C GLY A 292 -16.09 -13.18 -14.34
N LYS A 293 -15.50 -12.69 -15.44
CA LYS A 293 -14.32 -13.28 -16.08
C LYS A 293 -13.06 -12.62 -15.53
N ILE A 294 -12.08 -13.42 -15.10
CA ILE A 294 -10.74 -12.93 -14.70
C ILE A 294 -9.72 -13.58 -15.62
N ILE A 295 -8.96 -12.76 -16.35
CA ILE A 295 -7.94 -13.18 -17.30
C ILE A 295 -6.59 -12.65 -16.80
N THR A 296 -5.72 -13.57 -16.36
CA THR A 296 -4.32 -13.28 -16.00
C THR A 296 -3.42 -13.42 -17.22
N ASP A 297 -2.17 -12.99 -17.11
CA ASP A 297 -1.24 -12.91 -18.24
C ASP A 297 -1.80 -12.09 -19.43
N ALA A 298 -2.73 -11.16 -19.15
CA ALA A 298 -3.42 -10.35 -20.13
C ALA A 298 -2.78 -8.97 -20.25
N THR A 299 -2.02 -8.75 -21.33
CA THR A 299 -1.43 -7.44 -21.63
C THR A 299 -2.34 -6.65 -22.56
N VAL A 300 -2.84 -5.51 -22.10
CA VAL A 300 -3.53 -4.53 -22.96
C VAL A 300 -2.50 -3.90 -23.89
N THR A 301 -2.74 -3.97 -25.20
CA THR A 301 -1.80 -3.52 -26.25
C THR A 301 -2.23 -2.23 -26.91
N GLU A 302 -3.53 -1.95 -26.96
CA GLU A 302 -4.10 -0.73 -27.55
C GLU A 302 -5.39 -0.37 -26.84
N VAL A 303 -5.64 0.92 -26.65
CA VAL A 303 -6.91 1.48 -26.19
C VAL A 303 -7.36 2.51 -27.22
N VAL A 304 -8.60 2.42 -27.69
CA VAL A 304 -9.12 3.32 -28.74
C VAL A 304 -10.13 4.27 -28.11
N ALA A 305 -9.87 5.57 -28.23
CA ALA A 305 -10.78 6.64 -27.80
C ALA A 305 -11.41 7.33 -29.02
N VAL A 306 -12.73 7.54 -28.97
CA VAL A 306 -13.52 8.21 -30.02
C VAL A 306 -14.55 9.10 -29.34
N GLU A 307 -14.62 10.37 -29.74
CA GLU A 307 -15.64 11.32 -29.23
C GLU A 307 -15.70 11.42 -27.69
N GLY A 308 -14.54 11.44 -27.01
CA GLY A 308 -14.48 11.59 -25.55
C GLY A 308 -14.93 10.36 -24.75
N LYS A 309 -14.96 9.18 -25.37
CA LYS A 309 -15.19 7.88 -24.72
C LYS A 309 -14.19 6.83 -25.22
N ILE A 310 -13.96 5.80 -24.42
CA ILE A 310 -13.25 4.60 -24.86
C ILE A 310 -14.21 3.75 -25.69
N ASP A 311 -13.87 3.49 -26.94
CA ASP A 311 -14.65 2.63 -27.85
C ASP A 311 -14.37 1.15 -27.58
N GLY A 312 -13.09 0.82 -27.38
CA GLY A 312 -12.62 -0.55 -27.28
C GLY A 312 -11.18 -0.62 -26.82
N LEU A 313 -10.75 -1.82 -26.42
CA LEU A 313 -9.34 -2.13 -26.25
C LEU A 313 -8.97 -3.43 -26.96
N LYS A 314 -7.67 -3.61 -27.16
CA LYS A 314 -7.08 -4.88 -27.57
C LYS A 314 -6.21 -5.40 -26.44
N TYR A 315 -6.28 -6.70 -26.20
CA TYR A 315 -5.41 -7.37 -25.25
C TYR A 315 -4.91 -8.68 -25.83
N SER A 316 -3.81 -9.16 -25.27
CA SER A 316 -3.23 -10.44 -25.60
C SER A 316 -2.97 -11.25 -24.35
N VAL A 317 -3.21 -12.56 -24.40
CA VAL A 317 -2.93 -13.49 -23.30
C VAL A 317 -1.62 -14.22 -23.56
N GLY A 318 -0.77 -14.32 -22.54
CA GLY A 318 0.53 -14.97 -22.63
C GLY A 318 1.64 -14.04 -23.11
N ASP A 319 2.60 -14.58 -23.85
CA ASP A 319 3.88 -13.93 -24.15
C ASP A 319 3.84 -12.96 -25.35
N ASN A 320 2.65 -12.40 -25.62
CA ASN A 320 2.40 -11.62 -26.82
C ASN A 320 2.99 -10.21 -26.72
N GLN A 321 4.14 -10.07 -27.36
CA GLN A 321 4.83 -8.81 -27.59
C GLN A 321 4.25 -8.10 -28.82
N THR A 322 4.25 -6.77 -28.81
CA THR A 322 3.73 -5.98 -29.93
C THR A 322 4.61 -6.14 -31.18
N THR A 323 4.00 -6.44 -32.34
CA THR A 323 4.65 -6.49 -33.66
C THR A 323 4.56 -5.17 -34.44
N ALA A 324 3.85 -4.17 -33.90
CA ALA A 324 3.96 -2.81 -34.40
C ALA A 324 5.36 -2.27 -34.04
N PRO A 325 6.15 -1.80 -35.03
CA PRO A 325 7.45 -1.23 -34.74
C PRO A 325 7.32 0.00 -33.81
N PHE A 326 8.09 0.05 -32.74
CA PHE A 326 8.11 1.17 -31.80
C PHE A 326 9.53 1.70 -31.63
N ILE A 327 9.67 3.00 -31.42
CA ILE A 327 10.96 3.67 -31.33
C ILE A 327 11.35 3.81 -29.87
N VAL A 328 12.59 3.45 -29.55
CA VAL A 328 13.19 3.64 -28.23
C VAL A 328 14.51 4.41 -28.35
N LYS A 329 14.72 5.35 -27.43
CA LYS A 329 15.94 6.17 -27.33
C LYS A 329 17.03 5.45 -26.56
N GLN A 330 18.29 5.73 -26.89
CA GLN A 330 19.44 5.18 -26.20
C GLN A 330 19.45 5.63 -24.74
N ASN A 331 19.61 4.67 -23.85
CA ASN A 331 19.77 4.90 -22.43
C ASN A 331 21.26 5.07 -22.11
N THR A 332 21.69 6.33 -21.98
CA THR A 332 23.08 6.67 -21.66
C THR A 332 23.41 6.58 -20.18
N ALA A 333 22.41 6.35 -19.31
CA ALA A 333 22.62 6.19 -17.87
C ALA A 333 23.23 4.81 -17.52
N ILE A 334 23.12 3.83 -18.41
CA ILE A 334 23.67 2.48 -18.24
C ILE A 334 24.78 2.29 -19.28
N ALA A 335 26.02 2.18 -18.82
CA ALA A 335 27.18 1.94 -19.67
C ALA A 335 27.65 0.48 -19.56
N ASP A 336 27.85 -0.19 -20.68
CA ASP A 336 28.47 -1.52 -20.80
C ASP A 336 29.31 -1.53 -22.09
N ASP A 337 30.51 -2.11 -22.02
CA ASP A 337 31.45 -2.15 -23.15
C ASP A 337 30.95 -3.00 -24.33
N LYS A 338 29.94 -3.85 -24.10
CA LYS A 338 29.47 -4.87 -25.05
C LYS A 338 27.96 -4.79 -25.35
N ILE A 339 27.21 -3.97 -24.62
CA ILE A 339 25.75 -3.86 -24.76
C ILE A 339 25.35 -2.39 -24.78
N GLU A 340 24.56 -2.02 -25.78
CA GLU A 340 23.83 -0.75 -25.80
C GLU A 340 22.47 -0.94 -25.15
N TYR A 341 22.10 -0.03 -24.25
CA TYR A 341 20.79 -0.04 -23.62
C TYR A 341 19.89 1.01 -24.28
N PHE A 342 18.61 0.67 -24.45
CA PHE A 342 17.59 1.56 -24.99
C PHE A 342 16.35 1.57 -24.09
N GLY A 343 15.58 2.66 -24.14
CA GLY A 343 14.38 2.86 -23.32
C GLY A 343 14.67 3.33 -21.89
N ALA A 344 13.64 3.43 -21.07
CA ALA A 344 13.73 3.95 -19.71
C ALA A 344 12.69 3.29 -18.79
N ALA A 345 12.86 3.46 -17.48
CA ALA A 345 11.98 2.89 -16.44
C ALA A 345 11.81 1.36 -16.60
N ASP A 346 10.59 0.89 -16.85
CA ASP A 346 10.23 -0.53 -16.90
C ASP A 346 10.40 -1.16 -18.30
N GLU A 347 10.79 -0.37 -19.30
CA GLU A 347 11.01 -0.79 -20.68
C GLU A 347 12.44 -0.50 -21.11
N VAL A 348 13.38 -1.21 -20.50
CA VAL A 348 14.77 -1.21 -20.91
C VAL A 348 15.03 -2.40 -21.82
N PHE A 349 15.75 -2.17 -22.91
CA PHE A 349 16.14 -3.17 -23.88
C PHE A 349 17.66 -3.24 -23.94
N ALA A 350 18.21 -4.45 -23.84
CA ALA A 350 19.63 -4.72 -24.02
C ALA A 350 19.89 -5.17 -25.46
N LEU A 351 20.68 -4.40 -26.20
CA LEU A 351 21.12 -4.71 -27.55
C LEU A 351 22.63 -4.97 -27.55
N PRO A 352 23.08 -6.24 -27.65
CA PRO A 352 24.51 -6.53 -27.78
C PRO A 352 25.12 -5.82 -29.01
N LEU A 353 26.34 -5.29 -28.88
CA LEU A 353 27.03 -4.59 -29.96
C LEU A 353 27.13 -5.48 -31.21
N GLY A 354 26.65 -4.97 -32.35
CA GLY A 354 26.64 -5.69 -33.63
C GLY A 354 25.51 -6.71 -33.80
N SER A 355 24.62 -6.85 -32.80
CA SER A 355 23.40 -7.66 -32.91
C SER A 355 22.27 -6.89 -33.62
N GLN A 356 21.39 -7.61 -34.30
CA GLN A 356 20.07 -7.12 -34.74
C GLN A 356 18.95 -7.54 -33.79
N GLU A 357 19.26 -8.30 -32.75
CA GLU A 357 18.31 -8.77 -31.74
C GLU A 357 18.59 -8.07 -30.40
N ALA A 358 17.56 -7.40 -29.87
CA ALA A 358 17.50 -6.84 -28.53
C ALA A 358 16.68 -7.76 -27.59
N ILE A 359 17.04 -7.76 -26.31
CA ILE A 359 16.32 -8.48 -25.25
C ILE A 359 15.63 -7.45 -24.36
N SER A 360 14.33 -7.60 -24.11
CA SER A 360 13.65 -6.82 -23.08
C SER A 360 14.14 -7.24 -21.71
N LEU A 361 14.52 -6.25 -20.91
CA LEU A 361 14.89 -6.45 -19.52
C LEU A 361 13.67 -6.44 -18.60
N THR A 362 12.44 -6.49 -19.13
CA THR A 362 11.23 -6.54 -18.31
C THR A 362 10.99 -7.97 -17.82
N CYS A 363 11.09 -8.20 -16.51
CA CYS A 363 10.83 -9.48 -15.89
C CYS A 363 9.39 -9.95 -16.17
N THR A 364 9.22 -11.17 -16.65
CA THR A 364 7.92 -11.77 -16.98
C THR A 364 7.07 -12.16 -15.77
N HIS A 365 7.58 -12.00 -14.54
CA HIS A 365 6.82 -12.19 -13.31
C HIS A 365 5.88 -11.02 -13.04
N GLN A 366 6.44 -9.85 -12.69
CA GLN A 366 5.68 -8.66 -12.26
C GLN A 366 6.11 -7.39 -13.00
N GLY A 367 6.93 -7.50 -14.06
CA GLY A 367 7.31 -6.37 -14.91
C GLY A 367 8.53 -5.57 -14.49
N CYS A 368 9.23 -5.94 -13.41
CA CYS A 368 10.44 -5.23 -12.99
C CYS A 368 11.60 -5.33 -13.99
N THR A 369 12.40 -4.27 -14.11
CA THR A 369 13.63 -4.28 -14.91
C THR A 369 14.70 -5.19 -14.30
N VAL A 370 15.12 -6.24 -15.02
CA VAL A 370 16.20 -7.15 -14.63
C VAL A 370 17.56 -6.53 -14.89
N GLN A 371 18.54 -6.92 -14.08
CA GLN A 371 19.91 -6.42 -14.15
C GLN A 371 20.86 -7.54 -14.58
N LYS A 372 21.87 -7.20 -15.37
CA LYS A 372 22.90 -8.15 -15.79
C LYS A 372 23.90 -8.37 -14.65
N ALA A 373 24.06 -9.61 -14.23
CA ALA A 373 25.02 -10.03 -13.21
C ALA A 373 26.41 -10.26 -13.82
N LYS A 374 27.44 -10.34 -12.96
CA LYS A 374 28.85 -10.55 -13.37
C LYS A 374 29.08 -11.86 -14.13
N ASP A 375 28.25 -12.87 -13.90
CA ASP A 375 28.30 -14.17 -14.60
C ASP A 375 27.56 -14.16 -15.96
N GLY A 376 27.05 -12.99 -16.38
CA GLY A 376 26.37 -12.78 -17.65
C GLY A 376 24.87 -13.11 -17.63
N LYS A 377 24.33 -13.64 -16.53
CA LYS A 377 22.89 -13.89 -16.36
C LYS A 377 22.14 -12.58 -16.09
N PHE A 378 20.83 -12.57 -16.37
CA PHE A 378 19.96 -11.50 -15.91
C PHE A 378 19.28 -11.91 -14.61
N GLN A 379 19.28 -11.01 -13.63
CA GLN A 379 18.66 -11.23 -12.31
C GLN A 379 17.64 -10.13 -12.06
N CYS A 380 16.42 -10.54 -11.73
CA CYS A 380 15.36 -9.60 -11.36
C CYS A 380 15.65 -9.05 -9.96
N PRO A 381 15.84 -7.73 -9.80
CA PRO A 381 16.12 -7.13 -8.50
C PRO A 381 14.92 -7.24 -7.54
N CYS A 382 13.73 -7.49 -8.07
CA CYS A 382 12.47 -7.43 -7.33
C CYS A 382 12.05 -8.72 -6.64
N HIS A 383 12.13 -9.89 -7.29
CA HIS A 383 11.61 -11.15 -6.71
C HIS A 383 12.55 -12.32 -6.92
N GLY A 384 13.80 -12.05 -7.31
CA GLY A 384 14.85 -13.08 -7.41
C GLY A 384 14.75 -14.00 -8.62
N ALA A 385 13.89 -13.71 -9.61
CA ALA A 385 13.86 -14.46 -10.87
C ALA A 385 15.21 -14.34 -11.59
N VAL A 386 15.71 -15.45 -12.14
CA VAL A 386 17.00 -15.50 -12.85
C VAL A 386 16.77 -16.00 -14.26
N PHE A 387 17.41 -15.32 -15.22
CA PHE A 387 17.40 -15.67 -16.63
C PHE A 387 18.82 -15.85 -17.15
N SER A 388 19.01 -16.70 -18.15
CA SER A 388 20.28 -16.86 -18.85
C SER A 388 20.66 -15.60 -19.64
N ALA A 389 21.88 -15.55 -20.16
CA ALA A 389 22.37 -14.44 -20.98
C ALA A 389 21.54 -14.23 -22.27
N ASP A 390 20.88 -15.29 -22.77
CA ASP A 390 19.96 -15.25 -23.93
C ASP A 390 18.49 -15.04 -23.54
N GLY A 391 18.20 -14.81 -22.25
CA GLY A 391 16.88 -14.47 -21.73
C GLY A 391 16.03 -15.64 -21.22
N LYS A 392 16.51 -16.88 -21.24
CA LYS A 392 15.72 -18.04 -20.79
C LYS A 392 15.55 -18.09 -19.29
N VAL A 393 14.37 -18.39 -18.79
CA VAL A 393 14.13 -18.51 -17.35
C VAL A 393 14.89 -19.70 -16.77
N ILE A 394 15.69 -19.43 -15.72
CA ILE A 394 16.47 -20.43 -14.98
C ILE A 394 15.86 -20.65 -13.60
N LYS A 395 15.47 -19.57 -12.92
CA LYS A 395 14.90 -19.60 -11.56
C LYS A 395 13.66 -18.72 -11.51
N GLY A 396 12.59 -19.25 -10.89
CA GLY A 396 11.35 -18.53 -10.64
C GLY A 396 11.52 -17.34 -9.68
N PRO A 397 10.47 -16.53 -9.47
CA PRO A 397 9.05 -16.83 -9.73
C PRO A 397 8.56 -16.61 -11.17
N ALA A 398 9.38 -16.02 -12.05
CA ALA A 398 9.07 -15.95 -13.47
C ALA A 398 8.86 -17.35 -14.06
N LYS A 399 7.90 -17.49 -14.98
CA LYS A 399 7.61 -18.76 -15.69
C LYS A 399 7.87 -18.68 -17.19
N ARG A 400 8.20 -17.51 -17.70
CA ARG A 400 8.40 -17.21 -19.12
C ARG A 400 9.75 -16.57 -19.35
N ASP A 401 10.31 -16.77 -20.53
CA ASP A 401 11.60 -16.18 -20.93
C ASP A 401 11.48 -14.65 -21.08
N LEU A 402 12.59 -13.94 -20.93
CA LEU A 402 12.68 -12.55 -21.37
C LEU A 402 12.47 -12.49 -22.87
N ALA A 403 11.70 -11.50 -23.27
CA ALA A 403 11.25 -11.46 -24.63
C ALA A 403 12.23 -10.72 -25.54
N LYS A 404 12.16 -11.02 -26.83
CA LYS A 404 13.16 -10.65 -27.82
C LYS A 404 12.55 -9.80 -28.92
N PHE A 405 13.33 -8.83 -29.39
CA PHE A 405 12.96 -7.88 -30.43
C PHE A 405 14.04 -7.84 -31.51
N GLN A 406 13.63 -7.67 -32.76
CA GLN A 406 14.50 -7.34 -33.88
C GLN A 406 14.56 -5.83 -34.06
N VAL A 407 15.74 -5.32 -34.40
CA VAL A 407 15.96 -3.94 -34.81
C VAL A 407 15.51 -3.81 -36.28
N VAL A 408 14.55 -2.94 -36.54
CA VAL A 408 14.03 -2.66 -37.88
C VAL A 408 14.84 -1.55 -38.53
N GLU A 409 15.02 -0.45 -37.80
CA GLU A 409 15.78 0.72 -38.25
C GLU A 409 16.57 1.32 -37.07
N ARG A 410 17.68 1.99 -37.38
CA ARG A 410 18.47 2.77 -36.43
C ARG A 410 18.68 4.17 -36.98
N HIS A 411 18.31 5.18 -36.20
CA HIS A 411 18.46 6.59 -36.54
C HIS A 411 19.16 7.32 -35.39
N GLY A 412 20.48 7.49 -35.49
CA GLY A 412 21.27 8.14 -34.44
C GLY A 412 21.23 7.38 -33.11
N ASP A 413 20.70 8.04 -32.07
CA ASP A 413 20.49 7.51 -30.72
C ASP A 413 19.15 6.77 -30.56
N GLU A 414 18.37 6.60 -31.63
CA GLU A 414 17.10 5.87 -31.61
C GLU A 414 17.19 4.55 -32.37
N VAL A 415 16.51 3.52 -31.86
CA VAL A 415 16.27 2.26 -32.59
C VAL A 415 14.77 1.96 -32.63
N GLN A 416 14.33 1.45 -33.77
CA GLN A 416 12.98 0.96 -33.95
C GLN A 416 12.98 -0.56 -33.74
N LEU A 417 12.20 -1.04 -32.78
CA LEU A 417 12.14 -2.45 -32.37
C LEU A 417 10.81 -3.09 -32.80
N VAL A 418 10.86 -4.38 -33.14
CA VAL A 418 9.69 -5.23 -33.41
C VAL A 418 9.88 -6.62 -32.78
N ALA A 419 8.84 -7.28 -32.27
CA ALA A 419 8.99 -8.61 -31.67
C ALA A 419 9.64 -9.65 -32.62
N ALA A 420 10.58 -10.47 -32.12
CA ALA A 420 11.48 -11.30 -32.90
C ALA A 420 10.94 -12.66 -33.43
N ASN A 421 9.63 -12.76 -33.68
CA ASN A 421 8.84 -13.99 -33.93
C ASN A 421 8.35 -14.69 -32.65
N GLN A 422 7.04 -14.60 -32.43
CA GLN A 422 6.22 -15.63 -31.82
C GLN A 422 4.93 -15.74 -32.67
N GLU A 423 4.41 -16.95 -32.88
CA GLU A 423 3.08 -17.14 -33.47
C GLU A 423 2.07 -16.35 -32.63
N LEU A 424 1.52 -15.28 -33.20
CA LEU A 424 0.55 -14.44 -32.53
C LEU A 424 -0.68 -15.28 -32.18
N ALA A 425 -1.04 -15.36 -30.90
CA ALA A 425 -2.46 -15.29 -30.60
C ALA A 425 -2.92 -13.90 -31.09
N LEU A 426 -3.81 -13.83 -32.07
CA LEU A 426 -4.33 -12.55 -32.55
C LEU A 426 -4.89 -11.77 -31.35
N PRO A 427 -4.54 -10.48 -31.18
CA PRO A 427 -5.01 -9.71 -30.04
C PRO A 427 -6.54 -9.71 -30.04
N GLU A 428 -7.10 -10.08 -28.89
CA GLU A 428 -8.54 -10.12 -28.68
C GLU A 428 -9.06 -8.68 -28.54
N LYS A 429 -10.09 -8.35 -29.32
CA LYS A 429 -10.81 -7.09 -29.16
C LYS A 429 -11.84 -7.24 -28.06
N LEU A 430 -11.89 -6.26 -27.17
CA LEU A 430 -12.85 -6.19 -26.09
C LEU A 430 -13.52 -4.81 -26.11
N GLN A 431 -14.84 -4.81 -26.21
CA GLN A 431 -15.67 -3.62 -26.08
C GLN A 431 -16.53 -3.77 -24.83
N ALA A 432 -16.72 -2.67 -24.10
CA ALA A 432 -17.58 -2.62 -22.94
C ALA A 432 -18.25 -1.25 -22.78
N ASP A 433 -19.34 -1.23 -22.01
CA ASP A 433 -20.02 0.01 -21.64
C ASP A 433 -19.11 0.90 -20.77
N TYR A 434 -18.29 0.29 -19.91
CA TYR A 434 -17.40 0.96 -18.96
C TYR A 434 -16.01 0.35 -18.91
N TYR A 435 -15.01 1.19 -18.67
CA TYR A 435 -13.62 0.80 -18.47
C TYR A 435 -13.10 1.38 -17.15
N VAL A 436 -12.48 0.54 -16.33
CA VAL A 436 -11.86 0.94 -15.06
C VAL A 436 -10.36 0.71 -15.16
N PHE A 437 -9.56 1.77 -15.07
CA PHE A 437 -8.11 1.65 -14.97
C PHE A 437 -7.74 1.57 -13.49
N ALA A 438 -7.33 0.38 -13.06
CA ALA A 438 -7.04 0.01 -11.69
C ALA A 438 -5.58 -0.45 -11.49
N THR A 439 -4.67 0.04 -12.34
CA THR A 439 -3.24 -0.28 -12.33
C THR A 439 -2.46 0.63 -11.36
N ASP A 440 -1.18 0.33 -11.13
CA ASP A 440 -0.26 1.27 -10.47
C ASP A 440 0.11 2.46 -11.38
N VAL A 441 0.94 3.38 -10.86
CA VAL A 441 1.35 4.60 -11.58
C VAL A 441 2.06 4.27 -12.91
N PRO A 442 3.08 3.40 -12.94
CA PRO A 442 3.68 2.98 -14.22
C PRO A 442 2.66 2.36 -15.17
N GLY A 443 1.78 1.49 -14.66
CA GLY A 443 0.75 0.84 -15.45
C GLY A 443 -0.23 1.81 -16.10
N VAL A 444 -0.71 2.83 -15.38
CA VAL A 444 -1.68 3.78 -15.93
C VAL A 444 -1.02 4.73 -16.93
N GLN A 445 0.20 5.18 -16.66
CA GLN A 445 0.99 5.97 -17.61
C GLN A 445 1.20 5.20 -18.92
N LYS A 446 1.52 3.91 -18.82
CA LYS A 446 1.66 3.03 -19.98
C LYS A 446 0.36 2.81 -20.75
N LEU A 447 -0.77 2.68 -20.06
CA LEU A 447 -2.07 2.59 -20.72
C LEU A 447 -2.34 3.87 -21.54
N PHE A 448 -2.05 5.05 -20.98
CA PHE A 448 -2.24 6.33 -21.67
C PHE A 448 -1.30 6.52 -22.87
N GLN A 449 -0.09 5.96 -22.85
CA GLN A 449 0.80 5.89 -24.02
C GLN A 449 0.23 5.02 -25.15
N ARG A 450 -0.66 4.07 -24.83
CA ARG A 450 -1.31 3.15 -25.77
C ARG A 450 -2.70 3.60 -26.20
N VAL A 451 -3.16 4.77 -25.73
CA VAL A 451 -4.41 5.35 -26.20
C VAL A 451 -4.19 5.97 -27.57
N SER A 452 -5.00 5.56 -28.54
CA SER A 452 -5.13 6.20 -29.85
C SER A 452 -6.46 6.98 -29.93
N GLY A 453 -6.47 8.03 -30.75
CA GLY A 453 -7.65 8.89 -30.95
C GLY A 453 -7.66 10.15 -30.07
N ASP A 454 -8.82 10.79 -29.97
CA ASP A 454 -9.01 12.04 -29.24
C ASP A 454 -9.31 11.76 -27.76
N ILE A 455 -8.42 12.19 -26.88
CA ILE A 455 -8.51 11.99 -25.43
C ILE A 455 -8.36 13.34 -24.71
N ASP A 456 -9.10 13.51 -23.62
CA ASP A 456 -9.03 14.72 -22.79
C ASP A 456 -7.59 14.99 -22.34
N THR A 457 -7.07 16.16 -22.72
CA THR A 457 -5.68 16.56 -22.48
C THR A 457 -5.38 16.81 -21.00
N THR A 458 -6.39 17.20 -20.21
CA THR A 458 -6.25 17.39 -18.77
C THR A 458 -6.05 16.04 -18.10
N VAL A 459 -6.91 15.06 -18.39
CA VAL A 459 -6.78 13.69 -17.84
C VAL A 459 -5.44 13.08 -18.22
N LYS A 460 -5.00 13.24 -19.47
CA LYS A 460 -3.69 12.76 -19.92
C LYS A 460 -2.55 13.42 -19.14
N SER A 461 -2.56 14.74 -18.99
CA SER A 461 -1.52 15.47 -18.25
C SER A 461 -1.48 15.09 -16.76
N GLN A 462 -2.65 14.92 -16.12
CA GLN A 462 -2.73 14.47 -14.73
C GLN A 462 -2.08 13.10 -14.53
N VAL A 463 -2.32 12.16 -15.45
CA VAL A 463 -1.71 10.82 -15.41
C VAL A 463 -0.20 10.88 -15.65
N GLU A 464 0.25 11.67 -16.63
CA GLU A 464 1.68 11.85 -16.94
C GLU A 464 2.46 12.48 -15.77
N ASN A 465 1.82 13.34 -14.98
CA ASN A 465 2.43 14.02 -13.83
C ASN A 465 2.40 13.20 -12.53
N LEU A 466 1.79 12.00 -12.52
CA LEU A 466 1.83 11.12 -11.35
C LEU A 466 3.26 10.72 -11.01
N SER A 467 3.60 10.79 -9.73
CA SER A 467 4.93 10.46 -9.22
C SER A 467 4.98 9.03 -8.66
N ILE A 468 6.17 8.45 -8.68
CA ILE A 468 6.49 7.16 -8.04
C ILE A 468 7.28 7.46 -6.76
N ALA A 469 6.98 6.75 -5.68
CA ALA A 469 7.70 6.88 -4.42
C ALA A 469 9.08 6.22 -4.48
N ASP A 470 9.96 6.55 -3.52
CA ASP A 470 11.23 5.84 -3.37
C ASP A 470 11.02 4.32 -3.23
N PRO A 471 11.98 3.50 -3.65
CA PRO A 471 11.84 2.05 -3.60
C PRO A 471 11.61 1.46 -2.21
N PHE A 472 10.87 0.36 -2.24
CA PHE A 472 10.54 -0.49 -1.11
C PHE A 472 11.32 -1.80 -1.22
N ALA A 473 11.86 -2.30 -0.11
CA ALA A 473 12.48 -3.62 -0.08
C ALA A 473 12.18 -4.37 1.22
N VAL A 474 12.11 -5.70 1.12
CA VAL A 474 12.14 -6.59 2.28
C VAL A 474 13.18 -7.68 2.09
N CYS A 475 13.82 -8.09 3.17
CA CYS A 475 14.70 -9.25 3.17
C CYS A 475 14.25 -10.22 4.25
N ARG A 476 13.89 -11.44 3.84
CA ARG A 476 13.47 -12.52 4.72
C ARG A 476 14.60 -13.52 4.90
N PHE A 477 14.87 -13.88 6.15
CA PHE A 477 15.97 -14.73 6.58
C PHE A 477 15.42 -15.96 7.29
N TRP A 478 15.96 -17.13 6.96
CA TRP A 478 15.73 -18.39 7.66
C TRP A 478 16.97 -18.74 8.44
N PHE A 479 16.83 -18.97 9.75
CA PHE A 479 17.92 -19.35 10.65
C PHE A 479 17.73 -20.76 11.19
N ASP A 480 18.84 -21.39 11.57
CA ASP A 480 18.88 -22.72 12.19
C ASP A 480 18.38 -22.78 13.64
N ARG A 481 18.04 -21.63 14.24
CA ARG A 481 17.55 -21.53 15.62
C ARG A 481 16.60 -20.36 15.81
N ASP A 482 15.76 -20.45 16.83
CA ASP A 482 14.95 -19.35 17.37
C ASP A 482 15.72 -18.53 18.42
N PHE A 483 15.13 -17.42 18.86
CA PHE A 483 15.70 -16.45 19.78
C PHE A 483 14.63 -15.82 20.69
N GLU A 484 15.05 -15.30 21.83
CA GLU A 484 14.15 -14.58 22.73
C GLU A 484 13.78 -13.20 22.16
N TRP A 485 12.48 -12.86 22.20
CA TRP A 485 11.98 -11.58 21.71
C TRP A 485 10.81 -11.10 22.56
N GLN A 486 10.94 -9.89 23.10
CA GLN A 486 9.98 -9.32 24.06
C GLN A 486 9.08 -8.23 23.45
N GLN A 487 9.28 -7.88 22.18
CA GLN A 487 8.47 -6.88 21.47
C GLN A 487 7.37 -7.57 20.65
N SER A 488 6.55 -6.79 19.95
CA SER A 488 5.51 -7.33 19.08
C SER A 488 6.11 -8.13 17.92
N ASN A 489 5.38 -9.12 17.41
CA ASN A 489 5.82 -9.95 16.28
C ASN A 489 6.01 -9.13 14.99
N PHE A 490 5.37 -7.98 14.88
CA PHE A 490 5.70 -6.93 13.92
C PHE A 490 6.09 -5.67 14.72
N THR A 491 7.33 -5.21 14.59
CA THR A 491 7.89 -4.09 15.36
C THR A 491 8.51 -3.08 14.40
N SER A 492 8.17 -1.79 14.55
CA SER A 492 8.87 -0.75 13.81
C SER A 492 10.19 -0.38 14.47
N LEU A 493 11.14 -0.01 13.63
CA LEU A 493 12.52 0.28 13.98
C LEU A 493 12.85 1.69 13.54
N SER A 494 13.58 2.42 14.37
CA SER A 494 13.98 3.81 14.09
C SER A 494 15.45 4.03 14.44
N GLY A 495 16.11 4.90 13.67
CA GLY A 495 17.54 5.20 13.82
C GLY A 495 18.48 4.34 12.96
N TYR A 496 17.99 3.29 12.33
CA TYR A 496 18.77 2.47 11.40
C TYR A 496 18.91 3.14 10.02
N ARG A 497 19.95 2.75 9.29
CA ARG A 497 20.27 3.32 7.97
C ARG A 497 19.31 2.82 6.90
N LEU A 498 18.93 1.54 6.94
CA LEU A 498 18.05 0.90 5.97
C LEU A 498 16.75 0.38 6.59
N THR A 499 16.84 -0.25 7.76
CA THR A 499 15.74 -1.03 8.33
C THR A 499 14.71 -0.18 9.09
N ASP A 500 13.45 -0.28 8.69
CA ASP A 500 12.33 0.45 9.27
C ASP A 500 11.37 -0.45 10.08
N SER A 501 11.41 -1.77 9.90
CA SER A 501 10.66 -2.73 10.74
C SER A 501 11.22 -4.15 10.67
N ILE A 502 10.81 -4.96 11.65
CA ILE A 502 11.10 -6.40 11.78
C ILE A 502 9.80 -7.18 11.99
N THR A 503 9.65 -8.29 11.27
CA THR A 503 8.50 -9.21 11.33
C THR A 503 8.96 -10.63 11.63
N LEU A 504 8.32 -11.30 12.58
CA LEU A 504 8.60 -12.69 12.98
C LEU A 504 7.56 -13.64 12.39
N TYR A 505 7.73 -14.06 11.13
CA TYR A 505 6.77 -14.91 10.42
C TYR A 505 6.55 -16.27 11.09
N HIS A 506 7.60 -16.85 11.65
CA HIS A 506 7.55 -18.10 12.43
C HIS A 506 6.67 -18.04 13.69
N ARG A 507 6.08 -16.87 14.00
CA ARG A 507 5.14 -16.65 15.12
C ARG A 507 3.79 -16.11 14.67
N ILE A 508 3.59 -15.92 13.37
CA ILE A 508 2.39 -15.30 12.81
C ILE A 508 1.72 -16.26 11.83
N GLN A 509 2.41 -16.69 10.77
CA GLN A 509 1.78 -17.44 9.68
C GLN A 509 1.99 -18.95 9.85
N GLN A 510 0.94 -19.73 9.60
CA GLN A 510 0.83 -21.16 9.94
C GLN A 510 1.97 -21.99 9.34
N GLN A 511 2.27 -21.81 8.04
CA GLN A 511 3.36 -22.52 7.37
C GLN A 511 4.71 -22.32 8.06
N PHE A 512 5.01 -21.08 8.49
CA PHE A 512 6.27 -20.76 9.15
C PHE A 512 6.30 -21.20 10.61
N ILE A 513 5.14 -21.17 11.29
CA ILE A 513 4.99 -21.71 12.65
C ILE A 513 5.25 -23.21 12.66
N GLU A 514 4.64 -23.97 11.75
CA GLU A 514 4.82 -25.42 11.64
C GLU A 514 6.29 -25.77 11.33
N TRP A 515 6.90 -25.08 10.37
CA TRP A 515 8.30 -25.28 10.04
C TRP A 515 9.23 -25.00 11.24
N SER A 516 8.98 -23.93 11.99
CA SER A 516 9.75 -23.58 13.19
C SER A 516 9.59 -24.61 14.30
N GLN A 517 8.37 -25.11 14.53
CA GLN A 517 8.13 -26.19 15.50
C GLN A 517 8.86 -27.49 15.16
N ASN A 518 8.98 -27.81 13.86
CA ASN A 518 9.63 -29.03 13.40
C ASN A 518 11.16 -28.94 13.40
N THR A 519 11.72 -27.76 13.10
CA THR A 519 13.17 -27.56 12.91
C THR A 519 13.87 -26.89 14.09
N GLY A 520 13.11 -26.19 14.93
CA GLY A 520 13.65 -25.25 15.92
C GLY A 520 14.18 -23.94 15.32
N GLY A 521 14.05 -23.75 14.01
CA GLY A 521 14.53 -22.57 13.29
C GLY A 521 13.61 -21.35 13.41
N SER A 522 14.06 -20.20 12.93
CA SER A 522 13.27 -18.96 12.89
C SER A 522 13.24 -18.35 11.50
N VAL A 523 12.12 -17.65 11.20
CA VAL A 523 11.93 -16.91 9.95
C VAL A 523 11.62 -15.44 10.27
N VAL A 524 12.53 -14.55 9.85
CA VAL A 524 12.54 -13.13 10.20
C VAL A 524 12.58 -12.29 8.93
N GLU A 525 11.74 -11.28 8.82
CA GLU A 525 11.72 -10.34 7.68
C GLU A 525 12.02 -8.93 8.16
N LEU A 526 12.92 -8.24 7.46
CA LEU A 526 13.19 -6.82 7.65
C LEU A 526 12.62 -6.01 6.49
N HIS A 527 12.11 -4.82 6.78
CA HIS A 527 11.57 -3.91 5.76
C HIS A 527 12.39 -2.62 5.67
N ALA A 528 12.49 -2.08 4.46
CA ALA A 528 12.87 -0.72 4.15
C ALA A 528 11.76 -0.11 3.28
N TYR A 529 11.08 0.91 3.76
CA TYR A 529 9.85 1.38 3.14
C TYR A 529 10.06 2.36 1.98
N CYS A 530 11.15 3.13 2.03
CA CYS A 530 11.45 4.22 1.10
C CYS A 530 12.96 4.49 1.08
N TYR A 531 13.75 3.48 0.68
CA TYR A 531 15.21 3.59 0.67
C TYR A 531 15.71 4.34 -0.57
N LYS A 532 16.84 5.04 -0.46
CA LYS A 532 17.42 5.76 -1.61
C LYS A 532 18.34 4.81 -2.40
N GLU A 533 18.05 4.58 -3.68
CA GLU A 533 18.83 3.65 -4.53
C GLU A 533 20.32 4.01 -4.61
N LYS A 534 20.64 5.31 -4.65
CA LYS A 534 22.02 5.80 -4.66
C LYS A 534 22.86 5.30 -3.47
N ASP A 535 22.23 5.06 -2.33
CA ASP A 535 22.90 4.62 -1.10
C ASP A 535 23.02 3.09 -1.04
N PHE A 536 22.22 2.39 -1.85
CA PHE A 536 22.11 0.92 -1.91
C PHE A 536 21.94 0.45 -3.37
N PRO A 537 22.98 0.61 -4.22
CA PRO A 537 22.84 0.43 -5.66
C PRO A 537 22.70 -1.03 -6.12
N THR A 538 22.90 -2.00 -5.24
CA THR A 538 22.83 -3.44 -5.58
C THR A 538 21.99 -4.22 -4.58
N GLN A 539 21.38 -5.32 -5.04
CA GLN A 539 20.69 -6.26 -4.15
C GLN A 539 21.60 -6.79 -3.03
N GLU A 540 22.87 -7.07 -3.36
CA GLU A 540 23.85 -7.52 -2.37
C GLU A 540 24.11 -6.47 -1.29
N ALA A 541 24.17 -5.18 -1.66
CA ALA A 541 24.30 -4.09 -0.69
C ALA A 541 23.08 -4.01 0.24
N LEU A 542 21.86 -4.16 -0.29
CA LEU A 542 20.63 -4.21 0.50
C LEU A 542 20.65 -5.40 1.47
N MET A 543 20.86 -6.62 0.97
CA MET A 543 20.84 -7.84 1.77
C MET A 543 21.91 -7.82 2.87
N ASN A 544 23.14 -7.39 2.54
CA ASN A 544 24.23 -7.31 3.50
C ASN A 544 23.96 -6.24 4.56
N THR A 545 23.34 -5.11 4.19
CA THR A 545 22.97 -4.07 5.17
C THR A 545 21.85 -4.56 6.09
N PHE A 546 20.80 -5.16 5.54
CA PHE A 546 19.74 -5.79 6.33
C PHE A 546 20.31 -6.82 7.32
N GLU A 547 21.20 -7.70 6.85
CA GLU A 547 21.84 -8.70 7.70
C GLU A 547 22.68 -8.06 8.83
N GLN A 548 23.49 -7.06 8.51
CA GLN A 548 24.29 -6.34 9.51
C GLN A 548 23.42 -5.63 10.56
N GLU A 549 22.34 -4.97 10.13
CA GLU A 549 21.41 -4.30 11.03
C GLU A 549 20.61 -5.31 11.86
N LEU A 550 20.23 -6.45 11.28
CA LEU A 550 19.56 -7.55 11.99
C LEU A 550 20.37 -8.03 13.19
N TYR A 551 21.68 -8.18 13.03
CA TYR A 551 22.56 -8.55 14.14
C TYR A 551 22.74 -7.44 15.20
N GLY A 552 22.42 -6.19 14.87
CA GLY A 552 22.30 -5.10 15.85
C GLY A 552 20.97 -5.14 16.59
N ILE A 553 19.89 -5.56 15.92
CA ILE A 553 18.53 -5.68 16.47
C ILE A 553 18.40 -6.92 17.36
N VAL A 554 18.95 -8.06 16.90
CA VAL A 554 18.93 -9.36 17.59
C VAL A 554 20.35 -9.94 17.63
N PRO A 555 21.17 -9.56 18.63
CA PRO A 555 22.58 -9.96 18.71
C PRO A 555 22.83 -11.48 18.73
N GLU A 556 21.90 -12.26 19.26
CA GLU A 556 21.96 -13.72 19.36
C GLU A 556 22.06 -14.39 17.98
N LEU A 557 21.47 -13.79 16.95
CA LEU A 557 21.49 -14.32 15.58
C LEU A 557 22.88 -14.30 14.95
N LYS A 558 23.86 -13.57 15.51
CA LYS A 558 25.28 -13.64 15.06
C LYS A 558 25.86 -15.04 15.18
N GLN A 559 25.32 -15.86 16.08
CA GLN A 559 25.76 -17.23 16.32
C GLN A 559 24.91 -18.26 15.56
N ALA A 560 23.83 -17.82 14.91
CA ALA A 560 22.94 -18.65 14.13
C ALA A 560 23.48 -18.84 12.72
N LYS A 561 23.16 -20.00 12.11
CA LYS A 561 23.45 -20.25 10.71
C LYS A 561 22.28 -19.75 9.86
N ILE A 562 22.55 -18.88 8.89
CA ILE A 562 21.57 -18.55 7.84
C ILE A 562 21.41 -19.76 6.93
N LEU A 563 20.19 -20.28 6.85
CA LEU A 563 19.78 -21.37 5.96
C LEU A 563 19.37 -20.87 4.58
N HIS A 564 18.69 -19.72 4.54
CA HIS A 564 18.24 -19.06 3.32
C HIS A 564 18.04 -17.57 3.56
N ARG A 565 18.13 -16.78 2.49
CA ARG A 565 17.76 -15.37 2.47
C ARG A 565 17.07 -15.04 1.15
N GLU A 566 15.94 -14.35 1.23
CA GLU A 566 15.13 -13.96 0.08
C GLU A 566 14.89 -12.45 0.11
N LEU A 567 15.28 -11.75 -0.96
CA LEU A 567 15.06 -10.32 -1.11
C LEU A 567 13.86 -10.07 -2.03
N VAL A 568 12.97 -9.20 -1.60
CA VAL A 568 11.95 -8.59 -2.45
C VAL A 568 12.19 -7.09 -2.54
N ASN A 569 12.04 -6.51 -3.73
CA ASN A 569 12.24 -5.09 -3.99
C ASN A 569 11.18 -4.59 -4.98
N GLN A 570 10.71 -3.34 -4.85
CA GLN A 570 9.74 -2.73 -5.74
C GLN A 570 9.93 -1.22 -5.85
N HIS A 571 9.66 -0.69 -7.05
CA HIS A 571 9.69 0.74 -7.34
C HIS A 571 8.43 1.15 -8.13
N ASN A 572 7.25 0.88 -7.57
CA ASN A 572 5.96 1.13 -8.24
C ASN A 572 4.86 1.62 -7.29
N PHE A 573 5.24 2.09 -6.10
CA PHE A 573 4.33 2.73 -5.16
C PHE A 573 4.03 4.17 -5.56
N SER A 574 2.84 4.65 -5.23
CA SER A 574 2.43 6.01 -5.56
C SER A 574 3.22 7.02 -4.72
N GLY A 575 3.82 7.98 -5.41
CA GLY A 575 4.52 9.11 -4.81
C GLY A 575 3.57 10.27 -4.55
N TYR A 576 3.77 10.95 -3.43
CA TYR A 576 2.96 12.11 -3.06
C TYR A 576 3.82 13.33 -2.71
N PRO A 577 4.56 13.87 -3.70
CA PRO A 577 5.43 15.01 -3.49
C PRO A 577 4.66 16.30 -3.26
N PRO A 578 5.35 17.35 -2.75
CA PRO A 578 4.75 18.65 -2.64
C PRO A 578 4.15 19.16 -3.95
N ASN A 579 3.00 19.83 -3.86
CA ASN A 579 2.17 20.34 -4.96
C ASN A 579 1.45 19.27 -5.80
N SER A 580 1.49 17.99 -5.40
CA SER A 580 0.83 16.91 -6.16
C SER A 580 -0.67 16.81 -5.93
N TYR A 581 -1.23 17.39 -4.86
CA TYR A 581 -2.62 17.11 -4.46
C TYR A 581 -3.66 17.76 -5.38
N ALA A 582 -3.39 18.98 -5.86
CA ALA A 582 -4.34 19.73 -6.69
C ALA A 582 -4.56 19.04 -8.05
N GLU A 583 -3.46 18.59 -8.67
CA GLU A 583 -3.43 17.99 -10.01
C GLU A 583 -3.65 16.47 -10.01
N ARG A 584 -3.85 15.87 -8.84
CA ARG A 584 -4.11 14.43 -8.75
C ARG A 584 -5.48 14.10 -9.33
N PRO A 585 -5.58 13.11 -10.23
CA PRO A 585 -6.85 12.76 -10.85
C PRO A 585 -7.84 12.18 -9.83
N GLU A 586 -9.12 12.47 -10.04
CA GLU A 586 -10.24 11.89 -9.28
C GLU A 586 -10.69 10.57 -9.90
N THR A 587 -11.55 9.82 -9.19
CA THR A 587 -12.14 8.57 -9.69
C THR A 587 -12.93 8.79 -10.99
N LYS A 588 -13.73 9.87 -11.04
CA LYS A 588 -14.48 10.26 -12.23
C LYS A 588 -13.57 11.06 -13.15
N THR A 589 -13.50 10.67 -14.42
CA THR A 589 -12.70 11.36 -15.43
C THR A 589 -13.60 12.19 -16.36
N ASN A 590 -12.98 13.06 -17.17
CA ASN A 590 -13.67 13.74 -18.27
C ASN A 590 -13.99 12.83 -19.46
N ILE A 591 -13.48 11.60 -19.47
CA ILE A 591 -13.76 10.58 -20.48
C ILE A 591 -14.95 9.76 -19.96
N SER A 592 -16.10 9.90 -20.62
CA SER A 592 -17.41 9.57 -20.03
C SER A 592 -17.57 8.15 -19.46
N ASN A 593 -16.90 7.17 -20.06
CA ASN A 593 -16.94 5.77 -19.65
C ASN A 593 -15.61 5.22 -19.12
N LEU A 594 -14.65 6.10 -18.80
CA LEU A 594 -13.39 5.74 -18.14
C LEU A 594 -13.40 6.19 -16.69
N ILE A 595 -13.16 5.24 -15.79
CA ILE A 595 -13.13 5.45 -14.35
C ILE A 595 -11.76 5.03 -13.81
N PHE A 596 -11.24 5.77 -12.83
CA PHE A 596 -9.97 5.47 -12.18
C PHE A 596 -10.15 4.84 -10.80
N ALA A 597 -9.33 3.83 -10.53
CA ALA A 597 -9.18 3.23 -9.21
C ALA A 597 -7.69 3.02 -8.91
N GLY A 598 -7.28 3.16 -7.66
CA GLY A 598 -5.90 3.01 -7.25
C GLY A 598 -5.50 3.97 -6.14
N ASP A 599 -4.37 3.68 -5.49
CA ASP A 599 -3.81 4.51 -4.41
C ASP A 599 -3.46 5.93 -4.88
N TRP A 600 -3.05 6.07 -6.15
CA TRP A 600 -2.74 7.36 -6.78
C TRP A 600 -3.95 8.24 -7.06
N VAL A 601 -5.18 7.74 -6.92
CA VAL A 601 -6.40 8.54 -7.10
C VAL A 601 -6.60 9.47 -5.91
N LYS A 602 -7.09 10.69 -6.16
CA LYS A 602 -7.41 11.68 -5.13
C LYS A 602 -8.60 11.21 -4.29
N MET A 603 -8.37 11.04 -2.99
CA MET A 603 -9.35 10.40 -2.10
C MET A 603 -9.30 10.95 -0.66
N PRO A 604 -10.40 10.84 0.10
CA PRO A 604 -10.46 11.21 1.51
C PRO A 604 -9.76 10.19 2.44
N PHE A 605 -9.19 9.13 1.89
CA PHE A 605 -8.44 8.10 2.60
C PHE A 605 -6.93 8.39 2.48
N PRO A 606 -6.13 8.17 3.52
CA PRO A 606 -4.70 8.45 3.48
C PRO A 606 -3.95 7.49 2.55
N CYS A 607 -2.81 7.95 2.04
CA CYS A 607 -1.94 7.22 1.12
C CYS A 607 -1.32 5.93 1.70
N GLY A 608 -0.90 5.02 0.81
CA GLY A 608 -0.06 3.87 1.17
C GLY A 608 -0.80 2.77 1.94
N LEU A 609 -2.13 2.77 1.91
CA LEU A 609 -2.97 1.83 2.66
C LEU A 609 -3.76 0.89 1.76
N MET A 610 -3.90 -0.37 2.20
CA MET A 610 -4.84 -1.32 1.58
C MET A 610 -6.28 -0.80 1.62
N GLU A 611 -6.66 -0.08 2.68
CA GLU A 611 -7.96 0.57 2.80
C GLU A 611 -8.22 1.57 1.68
N ARG A 612 -7.22 2.37 1.29
CA ARG A 612 -7.36 3.32 0.18
C ARG A 612 -7.52 2.60 -1.15
N ALA A 613 -6.73 1.56 -1.39
CA ALA A 613 -6.87 0.74 -2.59
C ALA A 613 -8.28 0.14 -2.72
N VAL A 614 -8.78 -0.53 -1.68
CA VAL A 614 -10.16 -1.09 -1.67
C VAL A 614 -11.21 0.01 -1.83
N SER A 615 -11.09 1.09 -1.07
CA SER A 615 -12.04 2.20 -1.12
C SER A 615 -12.08 2.86 -2.50
N SER A 616 -10.92 2.97 -3.19
CA SER A 616 -10.84 3.50 -4.55
C SER A 616 -11.59 2.61 -5.55
N GLY A 617 -11.48 1.30 -5.41
CA GLY A 617 -12.19 0.33 -6.24
C GLY A 617 -13.71 0.40 -6.02
N LEU A 618 -14.14 0.46 -4.76
CA LEU A 618 -15.56 0.60 -4.43
C LEU A 618 -16.12 1.96 -4.86
N LEU A 619 -15.31 3.03 -4.80
CA LEU A 619 -15.70 4.35 -5.30
C LEU A 619 -15.83 4.36 -6.83
N ALA A 620 -14.95 3.66 -7.54
CA ALA A 620 -15.06 3.45 -8.98
C ALA A 620 -16.33 2.70 -9.35
N ALA A 621 -16.66 1.63 -8.61
CA ALA A 621 -17.94 0.94 -8.76
C ALA A 621 -19.12 1.88 -8.49
N ASN A 622 -19.06 2.70 -7.42
CA ASN A 622 -20.10 3.68 -7.10
C ASN A 622 -20.33 4.72 -8.20
N GLU A 623 -19.29 5.17 -8.90
CA GLU A 623 -19.46 6.08 -10.05
C GLU A 623 -20.26 5.40 -11.17
N ILE A 624 -19.94 4.14 -11.50
CA ILE A 624 -20.70 3.37 -12.51
C ILE A 624 -22.15 3.13 -12.03
N LEU A 625 -22.34 2.75 -10.78
CA LEU A 625 -23.67 2.57 -10.18
C LEU A 625 -24.50 3.86 -10.27
N HIS A 626 -23.90 5.01 -9.92
CA HIS A 626 -24.54 6.31 -9.99
C HIS A 626 -24.97 6.66 -11.42
N GLN A 627 -24.11 6.42 -12.42
CA GLN A 627 -24.46 6.65 -13.83
C GLN A 627 -25.58 5.75 -14.33
N GLN A 628 -25.75 4.56 -13.75
CA GLN A 628 -26.85 3.64 -14.05
C GLN A 628 -28.09 3.87 -13.16
N GLY A 629 -28.11 4.91 -12.33
CA GLY A 629 -29.22 5.21 -11.43
C GLY A 629 -29.43 4.15 -10.34
N LEU A 630 -28.35 3.46 -9.96
CA LEU A 630 -28.35 2.43 -8.91
C LEU A 630 -27.90 3.01 -7.57
N GLN A 631 -28.36 2.37 -6.49
CA GLN A 631 -27.95 2.68 -5.13
C GLN A 631 -26.44 2.46 -4.95
N ARG A 632 -25.70 3.48 -4.54
CA ARG A 632 -24.28 3.36 -4.23
C ARG A 632 -24.05 2.60 -2.92
N ARG A 633 -22.93 1.89 -2.85
CA ARG A 633 -22.42 1.33 -1.60
C ARG A 633 -22.03 2.47 -0.65
N SER A 634 -22.43 2.36 0.62
CA SER A 634 -21.94 3.28 1.66
C SER A 634 -20.46 3.03 1.91
N LEU A 635 -19.63 4.06 1.71
CA LEU A 635 -18.22 4.04 2.07
C LEU A 635 -18.02 4.74 3.41
N PHE A 636 -17.26 4.11 4.30
CA PHE A 636 -17.01 4.62 5.63
C PHE A 636 -15.59 5.18 5.74
N SER A 637 -15.40 6.29 6.43
CA SER A 637 -14.08 6.83 6.75
C SER A 637 -14.05 7.34 8.20
N VAL A 638 -12.85 7.57 8.71
CA VAL A 638 -12.64 8.37 9.91
C VAL A 638 -13.21 9.77 9.67
N ASN A 639 -13.76 10.41 10.69
CA ASN A 639 -14.29 11.77 10.55
C ASN A 639 -13.21 12.67 9.90
N PRO A 640 -13.46 13.29 8.74
CA PRO A 640 -12.45 14.06 8.02
C PRO A 640 -12.07 15.39 8.69
N GLU A 641 -12.75 15.76 9.78
CA GLU A 641 -12.47 16.96 10.56
C GLU A 641 -11.95 16.62 11.96
N GLY A 642 -10.95 17.40 12.38
CA GLY A 642 -10.42 17.42 13.74
C GLY A 642 -11.43 17.96 14.75
N LEU A 643 -11.31 17.49 15.99
CA LEU A 643 -12.23 17.86 17.08
C LEU A 643 -12.07 19.31 17.55
N LEU A 644 -10.90 19.93 17.33
CA LEU A 644 -10.63 21.32 17.70
C LEU A 644 -10.67 22.20 16.46
N GLN A 645 -11.83 22.77 16.11
CA GLN A 645 -11.97 23.73 15.01
C GLN A 645 -11.44 25.14 15.39
N ILE A 646 -10.23 25.21 15.96
CA ILE A 646 -9.60 26.43 16.48
C ILE A 646 -8.68 27.06 15.44
#